data_AF-A0A948PPK2-F1
#
_entry.id   AF-A0A948PPK2-F1
#
_cell.length_a   1.000
_cell.length_b   1.000
_cell.length_c   1.000
_cell.angle_alpha   90.00
_cell.angle_beta   90.00
_cell.angle_gamma   90.00
#
_symmetry.space_group_name_H-M   'P 1'
#
loop_
_entity.id
_entity.type
_entity.pdbx_description
1 polymer ?
#
loop_
_entity_poly.entity_id
_entity_poly.type
_entity_poly.pdbx_seq_one_letter_code
_entity_poly.pdbx_strand_id
1 'polypeptide(L)'
;TYDKVRKPYTFNLGGPGSRIYKTEDGGKNWAEVGGGLPKGMLGRIGIDFFDSNPDILYTCIENANKKNMSDEDRYQELLADKASRGMIDGEIYRSVDGGSNWEKVSPDGKSIGGGPGYYYGQIIIDPNDDKIVHVLSAASWGTSDGGKTWKSRPLGFGGDDHALWINPNDTNHMLLGYDHGMGVTWDGGKNWYHPDFQSLAQLYAVGLDNSRPYRVAGGLQDNGSWMSPSTKPGGLPVNLEDWVSVGGGDGMYNEFDWKTNRYLYNESQFGPLQRTDLLTGERKSIAYRGDRSMRWNWNAPILVSPHNSDVIYHGGNKVVKSPFRGEYWEVISDDLTTNDPAKLTTGTGGDGNIQYCTITTIDESPLIEGVLWAGTDDGNVWVTENGGRKWSQVNGNITGNPSYWVSRVTASNFFPGTAYVTFTGYRRDDFRPFVFKTTDYGKTWASIAANLPEGPVNVIREDHRNPGLLFIGTEFGVFVSINGGKSWVSMKNNMPTQPVHDMKIHKRDNDLVVATHGRGIYITDITPLQGLSEEAMAKDACLFEIEDTINWTVPLRKASSTSNFEGESEPVGMAAWYYLGKDTDRDVKVQVYQGKMLIDEIKGENKGGIHKALWTISSRKERSEAEKKMILERNARMKEMGYGRYMQDPDFVRTPVGEGEYTFVLVVGDKKFIQKASLLRDEWTVR
;
A
#
# COMPACT_ATOMS: atom_id res chain seq x y z
N THR A 1 -14.75 32.57 -0.47
CA THR A 1 -15.34 31.24 -0.24
C THR A 1 -15.02 30.38 -1.44
N TYR A 2 -14.74 29.09 -1.25
CA TYR A 2 -14.54 28.16 -2.36
C TYR A 2 -15.89 27.55 -2.76
N ASP A 3 -16.16 27.47 -4.06
CA ASP A 3 -17.38 26.84 -4.58
C ASP A 3 -17.35 25.31 -4.46
N LYS A 4 -16.15 24.73 -4.47
CA LYS A 4 -15.94 23.30 -4.33
C LYS A 4 -15.40 23.00 -2.94
N VAL A 5 -16.08 22.12 -2.25
CA VAL A 5 -15.71 21.65 -0.91
C VAL A 5 -15.78 20.13 -0.92
N ARG A 6 -14.70 19.48 -0.46
CA ARG A 6 -14.67 18.04 -0.17
C ARG A 6 -14.68 17.86 1.33
N LYS A 7 -15.66 17.11 1.83
CA LYS A 7 -15.73 16.65 3.23
C LYS A 7 -15.51 15.13 3.24
N PRO A 8 -15.24 14.53 4.42
CA PRO A 8 -15.10 13.07 4.51
C PRO A 8 -16.32 12.28 3.99
N TYR A 9 -17.51 12.88 4.04
CA TYR A 9 -18.79 12.24 3.76
C TYR A 9 -19.56 12.83 2.56
N THR A 10 -19.02 13.85 1.88
CA THR A 10 -19.68 14.46 0.71
C THR A 10 -18.71 15.32 -0.09
N PHE A 11 -19.09 15.65 -1.32
CA PHE A 11 -18.32 16.49 -2.23
C PHE A 11 -19.23 17.39 -3.08
N ASN A 12 -18.91 18.68 -3.15
CA ASN A 12 -19.63 19.64 -3.99
C ASN A 12 -18.96 19.75 -5.36
N LEU A 13 -19.69 19.36 -6.41
CA LEU A 13 -19.18 19.27 -7.78
C LEU A 13 -18.80 20.62 -8.39
N GLY A 14 -19.54 21.70 -8.07
CA GLY A 14 -19.38 22.98 -8.76
C GLY A 14 -20.07 24.14 -8.07
N GLY A 15 -20.02 25.30 -8.72
CA GLY A 15 -20.63 26.54 -8.24
C GLY A 15 -20.56 27.68 -9.28
N PRO A 16 -21.12 28.85 -8.95
CA PRO A 16 -21.27 29.96 -9.89
C PRO A 16 -19.97 30.68 -10.25
N GLY A 17 -18.94 30.56 -9.42
CA GLY A 17 -17.61 31.14 -9.62
C GLY A 17 -16.64 30.26 -10.43
N SER A 18 -16.99 29.00 -10.72
CA SER A 18 -16.23 28.14 -11.64
C SER A 18 -16.31 28.70 -13.07
N ARG A 19 -15.27 29.42 -13.51
CA ARG A 19 -15.18 30.07 -14.83
C ARG A 19 -13.76 29.97 -15.39
N ILE A 20 -13.59 30.32 -16.67
CA ILE A 20 -12.28 30.44 -17.32
C ILE A 20 -11.82 31.89 -17.20
N TYR A 21 -10.57 32.08 -16.79
CA TYR A 21 -9.94 33.40 -16.71
C TYR A 21 -8.67 33.40 -17.55
N LYS A 22 -8.38 34.54 -18.18
CA LYS A 22 -7.19 34.76 -18.99
C LYS A 22 -6.37 35.91 -18.41
N THR A 23 -5.05 35.77 -18.50
CA THR A 23 -4.09 36.84 -18.26
C THR A 23 -3.20 36.99 -19.49
N GLU A 24 -2.84 38.23 -19.82
CA GLU A 24 -1.92 38.55 -20.93
C GLU A 24 -0.68 39.31 -20.43
N ASP A 25 -0.54 39.50 -19.12
CA ASP A 25 0.52 40.29 -18.49
C ASP A 25 1.34 39.49 -17.47
N GLY A 26 1.36 38.16 -17.63
CA GLY A 26 2.09 37.24 -16.77
C GLY A 26 1.42 37.01 -15.42
N GLY A 27 0.09 37.13 -15.34
CA GLY A 27 -0.69 36.83 -14.14
C GLY A 27 -0.94 38.00 -13.20
N LYS A 28 -0.65 39.25 -13.63
CA LYS A 28 -0.89 40.44 -12.80
C LYS A 28 -2.36 40.83 -12.82
N ASN A 29 -3.00 40.74 -13.98
CA ASN A 29 -4.43 40.97 -14.16
C ASN A 29 -5.07 39.75 -14.82
N TRP A 30 -6.28 39.43 -14.36
CA TRP A 30 -7.08 38.31 -14.86
C TRP A 30 -8.46 38.83 -15.28
N ALA A 31 -8.88 38.47 -16.49
CA ALA A 31 -10.20 38.75 -17.02
C ALA A 31 -10.97 37.44 -17.21
N GLU A 32 -12.24 37.42 -16.83
CA GLU A 32 -13.12 36.30 -17.17
C GLU A 32 -13.29 36.24 -18.70
N VAL A 33 -13.14 35.03 -19.25
CA VAL A 33 -13.41 34.73 -20.66
C VAL A 33 -14.38 33.55 -20.74
N GLY A 34 -15.13 33.42 -21.83
CA GLY A 34 -16.15 32.37 -21.92
C GLY A 34 -17.40 32.72 -22.70
N GLY A 35 -17.35 33.65 -23.66
CA GLY A 35 -18.49 33.88 -24.55
C GLY A 35 -18.92 32.56 -25.19
N GLY A 36 -20.20 32.21 -25.13
CA GLY A 36 -20.73 30.93 -25.64
C GLY A 36 -20.63 29.72 -24.70
N LEU A 37 -19.92 29.83 -23.57
CA LEU A 37 -19.92 28.79 -22.53
C LEU A 37 -21.24 28.77 -21.73
N PRO A 38 -21.58 27.63 -21.10
CA PRO A 38 -22.77 27.52 -20.28
C PRO A 38 -22.64 28.41 -19.04
N LYS A 39 -23.76 28.99 -18.61
CA LYS A 39 -23.86 29.76 -17.36
C LYS A 39 -24.31 28.85 -16.22
N GLY A 40 -24.48 29.41 -15.03
CA GLY A 40 -24.96 28.68 -13.85
C GLY A 40 -23.84 27.93 -13.12
N MET A 41 -24.13 26.69 -12.72
CA MET A 41 -23.27 25.86 -11.87
C MET A 41 -22.32 25.01 -12.70
N LEU A 42 -21.04 25.38 -12.71
CA LEU A 42 -19.99 24.62 -13.40
C LEU A 42 -19.06 23.92 -12.41
N GLY A 43 -18.63 22.73 -12.80
CA GLY A 43 -17.73 21.86 -12.05
C GLY A 43 -16.30 21.98 -12.52
N ARG A 44 -15.57 20.86 -12.60
CA ARG A 44 -14.18 20.86 -13.12
C ARG A 44 -14.14 21.31 -14.58
N ILE A 45 -13.11 22.09 -14.92
CA ILE A 45 -12.86 22.59 -16.27
C ILE A 45 -11.43 22.17 -16.64
N GLY A 46 -11.31 21.23 -17.56
CA GLY A 46 -10.05 20.96 -18.25
C GLY A 46 -9.91 21.91 -19.43
N ILE A 47 -8.71 22.41 -19.67
CA ILE A 47 -8.42 23.28 -20.80
C ILE A 47 -7.06 22.90 -21.36
N ASP A 48 -6.95 22.93 -22.69
CA ASP A 48 -5.70 22.80 -23.40
C ASP A 48 -5.71 23.71 -24.63
N PHE A 49 -4.53 24.04 -25.15
CA PHE A 49 -4.36 24.88 -26.34
C PHE A 49 -3.47 24.18 -27.36
N PHE A 50 -3.67 24.51 -28.63
CA PHE A 50 -2.85 23.95 -29.69
C PHE A 50 -1.49 24.66 -29.75
N ASP A 51 -0.39 23.94 -29.52
CA ASP A 51 0.96 24.52 -29.43
C ASP A 51 1.36 25.37 -30.65
N SER A 52 0.98 24.95 -31.85
CA SER A 52 1.31 25.67 -33.08
C SER A 52 0.44 26.90 -33.34
N ASN A 53 -0.72 27.00 -32.67
CA ASN A 53 -1.58 28.19 -32.70
C ASN A 53 -2.38 28.31 -31.38
N PRO A 54 -1.85 29.02 -30.37
CA PRO A 54 -2.47 29.14 -29.04
C PRO A 54 -3.83 29.86 -29.00
N ASP A 55 -4.29 30.45 -30.12
CA ASP A 55 -5.66 30.96 -30.21
C ASP A 55 -6.71 29.83 -30.30
N ILE A 56 -6.28 28.61 -30.65
CA ILE A 56 -7.14 27.43 -30.69
C ILE A 56 -7.07 26.73 -29.34
N LEU A 57 -8.20 26.70 -28.64
CA LEU A 57 -8.34 26.03 -27.35
C LEU A 57 -9.49 25.03 -27.37
N TYR A 58 -9.36 23.99 -26.56
CA TYR A 58 -10.43 23.09 -26.22
C TYR A 58 -10.64 23.07 -24.71
N THR A 59 -11.89 22.91 -24.28
CA THR A 59 -12.21 22.73 -22.87
C THR A 59 -13.22 21.62 -22.66
N CYS A 60 -13.00 20.80 -21.63
CA CYS A 60 -13.96 19.85 -21.08
C CYS A 60 -14.55 20.45 -19.80
N ILE A 61 -15.86 20.66 -19.77
CA ILE A 61 -16.57 21.30 -18.66
C ILE A 61 -17.53 20.28 -18.04
N GLU A 62 -17.35 20.00 -16.75
CA GLU A 62 -18.36 19.32 -15.94
C GLU A 62 -19.54 20.28 -15.74
N ASN A 63 -20.61 20.15 -16.53
CA ASN A 63 -21.77 21.00 -16.43
C ASN A 63 -22.71 20.49 -15.32
N ALA A 64 -22.54 21.05 -14.12
CA ALA A 64 -23.27 20.65 -12.93
C ALA A 64 -24.73 21.15 -12.89
N ASN A 65 -25.20 21.87 -13.91
CA ASN A 65 -26.60 22.27 -14.04
C ASN A 65 -27.52 21.05 -14.26
N LYS A 66 -28.80 21.15 -13.89
CA LYS A 66 -29.83 20.13 -14.14
C LYS A 66 -30.89 20.64 -15.11
N LYS A 67 -31.34 19.78 -16.03
CA LYS A 67 -32.42 20.14 -16.95
C LYS A 67 -33.69 20.46 -16.14
N ASN A 68 -34.37 21.55 -16.49
CA ASN A 68 -35.60 22.02 -15.84
C ASN A 68 -35.45 22.44 -14.37
N MET A 69 -34.24 22.82 -13.94
CA MET A 69 -33.99 23.41 -12.62
C MET A 69 -33.40 24.81 -12.80
N SER A 70 -33.80 25.75 -11.95
CA SER A 70 -33.21 27.10 -11.98
C SER A 70 -31.79 27.08 -11.39
N ASP A 71 -30.95 28.04 -11.77
CA ASP A 71 -29.59 28.17 -11.24
C ASP A 71 -29.60 28.33 -9.71
N GLU A 72 -30.56 29.08 -9.16
CA GLU A 72 -30.70 29.29 -7.73
C GLU A 72 -31.08 27.99 -7.01
N ASP A 73 -32.09 27.26 -7.50
CA ASP A 73 -32.49 25.98 -6.93
C ASP A 73 -31.35 24.96 -6.98
N ARG A 74 -30.57 24.97 -8.07
CA ARG A 74 -29.41 24.08 -8.22
C ARG A 74 -28.30 24.46 -7.25
N TYR A 75 -28.06 25.75 -7.04
CA TYR A 75 -27.07 26.20 -6.07
C TYR A 75 -27.45 25.79 -4.65
N GLN A 76 -28.73 25.96 -4.26
CA GLN A 76 -29.22 25.50 -2.96
C GLN A 76 -29.13 23.97 -2.81
N GLU A 77 -29.34 23.20 -3.88
CA GLU A 77 -29.14 21.75 -3.88
C GLU A 77 -27.69 21.35 -3.57
N LEU A 78 -26.72 22.03 -4.18
CA LEU A 78 -25.30 21.82 -3.94
C LEU A 78 -24.88 22.22 -2.52
N LEU A 79 -25.37 23.36 -2.01
CA LEU A 79 -25.10 23.79 -0.62
C LEU A 79 -25.70 22.84 0.43
N ALA A 80 -26.77 22.14 0.08
CA ALA A 80 -27.38 21.11 0.91
C ALA A 80 -26.72 19.73 0.77
N ASP A 81 -25.55 19.64 0.13
CA ASP A 81 -24.78 18.41 -0.09
C ASP A 81 -25.63 17.29 -0.74
N LYS A 82 -26.63 17.66 -1.58
CA LYS A 82 -27.52 16.70 -2.24
C LYS A 82 -26.88 16.07 -3.48
N ALA A 83 -27.33 14.86 -3.76
CA ALA A 83 -27.05 14.08 -4.96
C ALA A 83 -27.08 14.91 -6.26
N SER A 84 -26.00 14.88 -7.03
CA SER A 84 -25.87 15.56 -8.32
C SER A 84 -26.36 14.73 -9.51
N ARG A 85 -26.88 13.52 -9.28
CA ARG A 85 -27.58 12.72 -10.29
C ARG A 85 -28.57 13.56 -11.12
N GLY A 86 -28.49 13.43 -12.43
CA GLY A 86 -29.35 14.14 -13.39
C GLY A 86 -28.79 15.47 -13.90
N MET A 87 -27.53 15.79 -13.58
CA MET A 87 -26.82 16.93 -14.18
C MET A 87 -26.55 16.72 -15.69
N ILE A 88 -26.21 17.80 -16.40
CA ILE A 88 -25.86 17.77 -17.83
C ILE A 88 -24.55 17.00 -18.06
N ASP A 89 -23.60 17.11 -17.13
CA ASP A 89 -22.30 16.41 -17.12
C ASP A 89 -21.31 16.94 -18.19
N GLY A 90 -20.30 16.16 -18.58
CA GLY A 90 -19.17 16.59 -19.43
C GLY A 90 -19.57 17.12 -20.81
N GLU A 91 -19.29 18.40 -21.07
CA GLU A 91 -19.46 19.08 -22.36
C GLU A 91 -18.12 19.60 -22.90
N ILE A 92 -17.92 19.54 -24.22
CA ILE A 92 -16.69 19.99 -24.87
C ILE A 92 -16.95 21.23 -25.71
N TYR A 93 -16.10 22.23 -25.56
CA TYR A 93 -16.14 23.48 -26.31
C TYR A 93 -14.79 23.77 -26.96
N ARG A 94 -14.83 24.49 -28.09
CA ARG A 94 -13.66 24.92 -28.85
C ARG A 94 -13.68 26.44 -29.02
N SER A 95 -12.53 27.08 -28.85
CA SER A 95 -12.28 28.48 -29.18
C SER A 95 -11.23 28.58 -30.28
N VAL A 96 -11.27 29.66 -31.08
CA VAL A 96 -10.30 30.00 -32.12
C VAL A 96 -9.79 31.45 -32.00
N ASP A 97 -10.13 32.12 -30.91
CA ASP A 97 -9.84 33.53 -30.65
C ASP A 97 -9.26 33.74 -29.24
N GLY A 98 -8.46 32.77 -28.79
CA GLY A 98 -7.74 32.86 -27.52
C GLY A 98 -8.66 32.80 -26.30
N GLY A 99 -9.82 32.13 -26.43
CA GLY A 99 -10.78 31.89 -25.36
C GLY A 99 -11.88 32.94 -25.22
N SER A 100 -11.94 33.94 -26.12
CA SER A 100 -12.95 35.01 -26.04
C SER A 100 -14.35 34.47 -26.33
N ASN A 101 -14.48 33.68 -27.41
CA ASN A 101 -15.71 32.98 -27.79
C ASN A 101 -15.45 31.48 -27.93
N TRP A 102 -16.47 30.70 -27.57
CA TRP A 102 -16.46 29.24 -27.52
C TRP A 102 -17.69 28.70 -28.24
N GLU A 103 -17.49 27.68 -29.05
CA GLU A 103 -18.57 26.89 -29.65
C GLU A 103 -18.59 25.50 -29.03
N LYS A 104 -19.78 25.03 -28.67
CA LYS A 104 -19.97 23.65 -28.22
C LYS A 104 -19.73 22.71 -29.38
N VAL A 105 -18.82 21.76 -29.20
CA VAL A 105 -18.51 20.73 -30.20
C VAL A 105 -19.00 19.35 -29.78
N SER A 106 -19.21 19.10 -28.48
CA SER A 106 -19.82 17.83 -28.05
C SER A 106 -21.31 17.77 -28.44
N PRO A 107 -21.85 16.58 -28.79
CA PRO A 107 -23.26 16.42 -29.12
C PRO A 107 -24.17 16.59 -27.90
N ASP A 108 -25.41 17.04 -28.13
CA ASP A 108 -26.39 17.21 -27.07
C ASP A 108 -26.82 15.89 -26.43
N GLY A 109 -27.01 15.91 -25.10
CA GLY A 109 -27.48 14.75 -24.33
C GLY A 109 -26.45 13.63 -24.18
N LYS A 110 -25.19 13.84 -24.59
CA LYS A 110 -24.09 12.89 -24.43
C LYS A 110 -22.97 13.52 -23.61
N SER A 111 -22.67 12.93 -22.46
CA SER A 111 -21.51 13.28 -21.64
C SER A 111 -20.23 12.76 -22.30
N ILE A 112 -19.25 13.64 -22.48
CA ILE A 112 -17.90 13.32 -22.98
C ILE A 112 -16.92 13.42 -21.81
N GLY A 113 -16.02 12.43 -21.68
CA GLY A 113 -15.13 12.32 -20.51
C GLY A 113 -15.72 11.53 -19.34
N GLY A 114 -16.91 10.95 -19.52
CA GLY A 114 -17.50 9.99 -18.59
C GLY A 114 -17.89 10.56 -17.22
N GLY A 115 -18.59 9.74 -16.43
CA GLY A 115 -18.94 10.04 -15.06
C GLY A 115 -18.07 9.23 -14.08
N PRO A 116 -17.60 9.82 -12.96
CA PRO A 116 -17.92 11.17 -12.51
C PRO A 116 -16.85 12.22 -12.89
N GLY A 117 -17.31 13.38 -13.40
CA GLY A 117 -16.45 14.52 -13.79
C GLY A 117 -15.61 15.13 -12.67
N TYR A 118 -15.87 14.80 -11.39
CA TYR A 118 -15.01 15.23 -10.29
C TYR A 118 -13.69 14.48 -10.21
N TYR A 119 -13.54 13.33 -10.87
CA TYR A 119 -12.31 12.55 -10.81
C TYR A 119 -11.48 12.77 -12.09
N TYR A 120 -12.17 12.89 -13.22
CA TYR A 120 -11.61 13.06 -14.56
C TYR A 120 -11.73 14.51 -15.07
N GLY A 121 -11.31 14.77 -16.30
CA GLY A 121 -11.53 16.07 -16.96
C GLY A 121 -10.31 16.67 -17.66
N GLN A 122 -9.17 15.98 -17.74
CA GLN A 122 -8.09 16.42 -18.61
C GLN A 122 -8.49 16.26 -20.08
N ILE A 123 -8.30 17.33 -20.85
CA ILE A 123 -8.45 17.37 -22.31
C ILE A 123 -7.07 17.66 -22.90
N ILE A 124 -6.70 16.97 -23.96
CA ILE A 124 -5.37 17.03 -24.57
C ILE A 124 -5.53 17.12 -26.08
N ILE A 125 -4.97 18.16 -26.68
CA ILE A 125 -4.93 18.39 -28.12
C ILE A 125 -3.64 17.74 -28.65
N ASP A 126 -3.71 17.11 -29.83
CA ASP A 126 -2.51 16.65 -30.50
C ASP A 126 -1.63 17.86 -30.91
N PRO A 127 -0.33 17.86 -30.58
CA PRO A 127 0.56 18.99 -30.88
C PRO A 127 0.75 19.27 -32.38
N ASN A 128 0.38 18.33 -33.26
CA ASN A 128 0.55 18.44 -34.71
C ASN A 128 -0.78 18.59 -35.49
N ASP A 129 -1.95 18.34 -34.87
CA ASP A 129 -3.25 18.49 -35.52
C ASP A 129 -4.33 18.93 -34.51
N ASP A 130 -4.78 20.17 -34.63
CA ASP A 130 -5.78 20.78 -33.75
C ASP A 130 -7.17 20.11 -33.80
N LYS A 131 -7.39 19.17 -34.72
CA LYS A 131 -8.63 18.40 -34.85
C LYS A 131 -8.60 17.09 -34.07
N ILE A 132 -7.43 16.65 -33.62
CA ILE A 132 -7.25 15.43 -32.84
C ILE A 132 -7.22 15.83 -31.36
N VAL A 133 -8.22 15.38 -30.61
CA VAL A 133 -8.37 15.74 -29.20
C VAL A 133 -8.78 14.51 -28.39
N HIS A 134 -8.16 14.36 -27.23
CA HIS A 134 -8.42 13.29 -26.26
C HIS A 134 -8.97 13.87 -24.97
N VAL A 135 -9.95 13.20 -24.37
CA VAL A 135 -10.48 13.54 -23.04
C VAL A 135 -10.29 12.33 -22.15
N LEU A 136 -9.39 12.46 -21.17
CA LEU A 136 -9.00 11.37 -20.30
C LEU A 136 -10.09 11.09 -19.28
N SER A 137 -10.44 9.81 -19.15
CA SER A 137 -11.50 9.33 -18.26
C SER A 137 -11.43 7.82 -18.05
N ALA A 138 -12.35 7.29 -17.24
CA ALA A 138 -12.54 5.84 -17.08
C ALA A 138 -12.59 5.06 -18.41
N ALA A 139 -13.21 5.69 -19.42
CA ALA A 139 -13.15 5.24 -20.80
C ALA A 139 -12.88 6.46 -21.69
N SER A 140 -11.60 6.83 -21.80
CA SER A 140 -11.13 8.01 -22.57
C SER A 140 -11.90 8.23 -23.86
N TRP A 141 -12.19 9.48 -24.17
CA TRP A 141 -12.89 9.86 -25.38
C TRP A 141 -11.94 10.55 -26.35
N GLY A 142 -12.25 10.49 -27.64
CA GLY A 142 -11.49 11.27 -28.61
C GLY A 142 -12.24 11.57 -29.89
N THR A 143 -11.72 12.57 -30.58
CA THR A 143 -12.18 13.06 -31.87
C THR A 143 -10.97 13.24 -32.79
N SER A 144 -11.20 13.13 -34.10
CA SER A 144 -10.20 13.41 -35.14
C SER A 144 -10.74 14.37 -36.21
N ASP A 145 -11.87 15.01 -35.95
CA ASP A 145 -12.56 15.93 -36.86
C ASP A 145 -12.91 17.27 -36.18
N GLY A 146 -12.19 17.60 -35.11
CA GLY A 146 -12.35 18.83 -34.35
C GLY A 146 -13.55 18.83 -33.41
N GLY A 147 -14.08 17.66 -33.07
CA GLY A 147 -15.20 17.48 -32.14
C GLY A 147 -16.54 17.19 -32.80
N LYS A 148 -16.63 17.08 -34.13
CA LYS A 148 -17.90 16.75 -34.81
C LYS A 148 -18.35 15.32 -34.48
N THR A 149 -17.41 14.40 -34.34
CA THR A 149 -17.66 13.03 -33.89
C THR A 149 -16.75 12.64 -32.72
N TRP A 150 -17.28 11.81 -31.82
CA TRP A 150 -16.61 11.39 -30.59
C TRP A 150 -16.71 9.87 -30.39
N LYS A 151 -15.55 9.24 -30.22
CA LYS A 151 -15.40 7.80 -29.96
C LYS A 151 -14.92 7.58 -28.52
N SER A 152 -15.52 6.62 -27.82
CA SER A 152 -15.00 6.12 -26.54
C SER A 152 -13.92 5.06 -26.78
N ARG A 153 -12.90 5.04 -25.93
CA ARG A 153 -11.66 4.26 -26.04
C ARG A 153 -11.01 4.39 -27.42
N PRO A 154 -10.70 5.62 -27.88
CA PRO A 154 -10.13 5.84 -29.21
C PRO A 154 -8.76 5.15 -29.36
N LEU A 155 -7.98 5.07 -28.28
CA LEU A 155 -6.63 4.49 -28.21
C LEU A 155 -6.60 2.95 -28.13
N GLY A 156 -7.74 2.30 -27.86
CA GLY A 156 -7.83 0.83 -27.80
C GLY A 156 -7.08 0.14 -26.66
N PHE A 157 -6.41 0.89 -25.78
CA PHE A 157 -5.64 0.45 -24.62
C PHE A 157 -5.94 1.37 -23.43
N GLY A 158 -5.57 0.94 -22.21
CA GLY A 158 -5.81 1.69 -20.98
C GLY A 158 -7.16 1.37 -20.31
N GLY A 159 -7.56 2.25 -19.39
CA GLY A 159 -8.67 2.07 -18.47
C GLY A 159 -8.39 2.89 -17.21
N ASP A 160 -9.30 3.82 -16.90
CA ASP A 160 -9.06 4.86 -15.88
C ASP A 160 -7.76 5.62 -16.20
N ASP A 161 -7.80 6.35 -17.32
CA ASP A 161 -6.63 7.05 -17.86
C ASP A 161 -6.49 8.44 -17.20
N HIS A 162 -5.28 8.78 -16.76
CA HIS A 162 -4.99 10.00 -15.97
C HIS A 162 -3.94 10.91 -16.58
N ALA A 163 -3.15 10.40 -17.53
CA ALA A 163 -2.15 11.19 -18.23
C ALA A 163 -1.98 10.68 -19.66
N LEU A 164 -1.77 11.59 -20.60
CA LEU A 164 -1.36 11.27 -21.96
C LEU A 164 -0.32 12.30 -22.39
N TRP A 165 0.81 11.80 -22.87
CA TRP A 165 1.82 12.62 -23.52
C TRP A 165 1.91 12.19 -24.98
N ILE A 166 1.85 13.17 -25.87
CA ILE A 166 2.00 12.97 -27.32
C ILE A 166 3.29 13.67 -27.73
N ASN A 167 4.15 12.97 -28.45
CA ASN A 167 5.41 13.52 -28.89
C ASN A 167 5.15 14.70 -29.87
N PRO A 168 5.63 15.92 -29.57
CA PRO A 168 5.40 17.08 -30.43
C PRO A 168 6.04 16.95 -31.82
N ASN A 169 6.99 16.04 -32.01
CA ASN A 169 7.61 15.79 -33.31
C ASN A 169 7.01 14.57 -34.06
N ASP A 170 6.14 13.79 -33.41
CA ASP A 170 5.52 12.58 -33.99
C ASP A 170 4.27 12.16 -33.22
N THR A 171 3.09 12.50 -33.74
CA THR A 171 1.78 12.07 -33.22
C THR A 171 1.69 10.58 -32.92
N ASN A 172 2.43 9.71 -33.62
CA ASN A 172 2.34 8.27 -33.39
C ASN A 172 3.04 7.79 -32.12
N HIS A 173 3.96 8.59 -31.57
CA HIS A 173 4.67 8.27 -30.33
C HIS A 173 3.95 8.87 -29.13
N MET A 174 3.31 8.01 -28.33
CA MET A 174 2.54 8.44 -27.16
C MET A 174 2.88 7.62 -25.92
N LEU A 175 2.77 8.26 -24.76
CA LEU A 175 2.83 7.63 -23.44
C LEU A 175 1.48 7.85 -22.75
N LEU A 176 0.82 6.76 -22.32
CA LEU A 176 -0.45 6.79 -21.60
C LEU A 176 -0.23 6.32 -20.16
N GLY A 177 -0.61 7.13 -19.17
CA GLY A 177 -0.67 6.74 -17.76
C GLY A 177 -2.11 6.38 -17.38
N TYR A 178 -2.30 5.20 -16.79
CA TYR A 178 -3.60 4.64 -16.43
C TYR A 178 -3.47 3.77 -15.16
N ASP A 179 -4.57 3.32 -14.56
CA ASP A 179 -4.54 2.70 -13.23
C ASP A 179 -3.66 1.43 -13.10
N HIS A 180 -3.36 0.75 -14.21
CA HIS A 180 -2.46 -0.41 -14.18
C HIS A 180 -0.99 -0.06 -14.48
N GLY A 181 -0.64 1.22 -14.65
CA GLY A 181 0.72 1.70 -14.88
C GLY A 181 0.84 2.63 -16.09
N MET A 182 1.65 2.24 -17.08
CA MET A 182 1.83 3.05 -18.29
C MET A 182 1.86 2.21 -19.57
N GLY A 183 1.44 2.80 -20.69
CA GLY A 183 1.58 2.24 -22.02
C GLY A 183 2.44 3.15 -22.90
N VAL A 184 3.24 2.56 -23.78
CA VAL A 184 4.01 3.27 -24.80
C VAL A 184 3.64 2.76 -26.18
N THR A 185 3.37 3.66 -27.12
CA THR A 185 3.08 3.32 -28.53
C THR A 185 3.97 4.15 -29.44
N TRP A 186 4.32 3.60 -30.60
CA TRP A 186 5.07 4.27 -31.68
C TRP A 186 4.30 4.24 -33.01
N ASP A 187 3.03 3.84 -32.99
CA ASP A 187 2.19 3.68 -34.19
C ASP A 187 0.79 4.26 -34.04
N GLY A 188 0.64 5.24 -33.13
CA GLY A 188 -0.60 5.98 -32.90
C GLY A 188 -1.65 5.17 -32.15
N GLY A 189 -1.19 4.27 -31.26
CA GLY A 189 -2.05 3.45 -30.40
C GLY A 189 -2.59 2.18 -31.06
N LYS A 190 -2.02 1.74 -32.19
CA LYS A 190 -2.40 0.43 -32.79
C LYS A 190 -1.80 -0.71 -32.00
N ASN A 191 -0.57 -0.54 -31.51
CA ASN A 191 0.11 -1.47 -30.62
C ASN A 191 0.68 -0.71 -29.42
N TRP A 192 0.70 -1.39 -28.27
CA TRP A 192 1.16 -0.83 -27.01
C TRP A 192 2.18 -1.76 -26.34
N TYR A 193 3.24 -1.16 -25.81
CA TYR A 193 4.19 -1.78 -24.90
C TYR A 193 3.86 -1.34 -23.47
N HIS A 194 3.68 -2.31 -22.57
CA HIS A 194 3.50 -2.07 -21.15
C HIS A 194 4.78 -2.49 -20.40
N PRO A 195 5.51 -1.57 -19.73
CA PRO A 195 6.72 -1.90 -19.01
C PRO A 195 6.40 -2.56 -17.65
N ASP A 196 6.33 -3.89 -17.64
CA ASP A 196 6.01 -4.70 -16.45
C ASP A 196 7.04 -4.65 -15.31
N PHE A 197 8.22 -4.04 -15.52
CA PHE A 197 9.34 -4.07 -14.58
C PHE A 197 9.29 -2.97 -13.51
N GLN A 198 8.25 -2.13 -13.49
CA GLN A 198 8.15 -1.01 -12.54
C GLN A 198 7.39 -1.41 -11.27
N SER A 199 7.96 -1.13 -10.10
CA SER A 199 7.28 -1.30 -8.81
C SER A 199 6.35 -0.11 -8.51
N LEU A 200 5.11 -0.19 -9.00
CA LEU A 200 4.08 0.86 -8.85
C LEU A 200 2.83 0.40 -8.06
N ALA A 201 2.86 -0.80 -7.46
CA ALA A 201 1.70 -1.39 -6.81
C ALA A 201 1.18 -0.53 -5.63
N GLN A 202 -0.11 -0.20 -5.66
CA GLN A 202 -0.84 0.57 -4.66
C GLN A 202 -1.67 -0.34 -3.76
N LEU A 203 -1.14 -0.71 -2.60
CA LEU A 203 -1.81 -1.63 -1.68
C LEU A 203 -2.72 -0.90 -0.68
N TYR A 204 -3.87 -1.51 -0.38
CA TYR A 204 -4.76 -1.08 0.71
C TYR A 204 -4.48 -1.79 2.03
N ALA A 205 -4.24 -3.11 1.97
CA ALA A 205 -4.01 -3.98 3.12
C ALA A 205 -3.17 -5.20 2.73
N VAL A 206 -2.58 -5.88 3.71
CA VAL A 206 -1.74 -7.08 3.48
C VAL A 206 -2.15 -8.26 4.37
N GLY A 207 -2.15 -9.45 3.78
CA GLY A 207 -2.38 -10.75 4.40
C GLY A 207 -1.15 -11.63 4.35
N LEU A 208 -0.95 -12.41 5.41
CA LEU A 208 0.16 -13.36 5.55
C LEU A 208 -0.39 -14.73 5.92
N ASP A 209 0.19 -15.78 5.34
CA ASP A 209 -0.09 -17.16 5.75
C ASP A 209 1.09 -17.77 6.52
N ASN A 210 1.01 -19.05 6.88
CA ASN A 210 2.08 -19.77 7.57
C ASN A 210 2.78 -20.83 6.68
N SER A 211 2.77 -20.70 5.36
CA SER A 211 3.49 -21.62 4.46
C SER A 211 5.01 -21.36 4.51
N ARG A 212 5.83 -22.16 3.80
CA ARG A 212 7.30 -22.01 3.75
C ARG A 212 7.79 -22.10 2.29
N PRO A 213 8.35 -21.00 1.72
CA PRO A 213 8.26 -19.61 2.21
C PRO A 213 6.79 -19.20 2.40
N TYR A 214 6.52 -18.27 3.33
CA TYR A 214 5.14 -17.83 3.55
C TYR A 214 4.64 -17.02 2.35
N ARG A 215 3.33 -16.97 2.16
CA ARG A 215 2.69 -16.20 1.10
C ARG A 215 2.24 -14.87 1.64
N VAL A 216 2.44 -13.84 0.82
CA VAL A 216 1.95 -12.49 1.03
C VAL A 216 0.85 -12.23 0.00
N ALA A 217 -0.30 -11.76 0.46
CA ALA A 217 -1.37 -11.32 -0.42
C ALA A 217 -1.77 -9.87 -0.11
N GLY A 218 -2.17 -9.13 -1.14
CA GLY A 218 -2.61 -7.77 -0.96
C GLY A 218 -3.55 -7.30 -2.07
N GLY A 219 -4.37 -6.32 -1.72
CA GLY A 219 -5.35 -5.72 -2.59
C GLY A 219 -4.81 -4.47 -3.26
N LEU A 220 -4.82 -4.46 -4.60
CA LEU A 220 -4.41 -3.32 -5.40
C LEU A 220 -5.62 -2.48 -5.80
N GLN A 221 -5.43 -1.16 -5.85
CA GLN A 221 -6.40 -0.25 -6.47
C GLN A 221 -6.57 -0.61 -7.96
N ASP A 222 -7.84 -0.80 -8.36
CA ASP A 222 -8.32 -1.12 -9.72
C ASP A 222 -7.68 -2.36 -10.41
N ASN A 223 -6.81 -3.10 -9.70
CA ASN A 223 -6.05 -4.21 -10.25
C ASN A 223 -6.19 -5.52 -9.44
N GLY A 224 -7.25 -5.65 -8.65
CA GLY A 224 -7.62 -6.89 -7.95
C GLY A 224 -6.70 -7.26 -6.79
N SER A 225 -6.81 -8.51 -6.34
CA SER A 225 -5.99 -9.06 -5.26
C SER A 225 -4.92 -9.99 -5.81
N TRP A 226 -3.69 -9.83 -5.34
CA TRP A 226 -2.53 -10.62 -5.79
C TRP A 226 -1.83 -11.29 -4.63
N MET A 227 -1.20 -12.42 -4.90
CA MET A 227 -0.47 -13.23 -3.92
C MET A 227 0.85 -13.72 -4.49
N SER A 228 1.91 -13.71 -3.68
CA SER A 228 3.26 -14.17 -4.06
C SER A 228 3.97 -14.77 -2.84
N PRO A 229 4.97 -15.66 -3.00
CA PRO A 229 5.86 -16.02 -1.88
C PRO A 229 6.63 -14.80 -1.35
N SER A 230 6.96 -14.78 -0.06
CA SER A 230 7.76 -13.70 0.55
C SER A 230 9.20 -13.67 0.06
N THR A 231 9.74 -14.82 -0.34
CA THR A 231 11.09 -14.98 -0.85
C THR A 231 11.13 -16.17 -1.79
N LYS A 232 12.07 -16.19 -2.74
CA LYS A 232 12.28 -17.35 -3.60
C LYS A 232 13.40 -18.25 -3.04
N PRO A 233 13.17 -19.56 -2.91
CA PRO A 233 14.19 -20.51 -2.51
C PRO A 233 15.47 -20.34 -3.33
N GLY A 234 16.62 -20.31 -2.65
CA GLY A 234 17.93 -20.14 -3.27
C GLY A 234 18.31 -18.70 -3.63
N GLY A 235 17.58 -17.68 -3.14
CA GLY A 235 17.90 -16.27 -3.33
C GLY A 235 17.73 -15.78 -4.77
N LEU A 236 16.92 -16.49 -5.57
CA LEU A 236 16.51 -16.03 -6.89
C LEU A 236 15.53 -14.84 -6.73
N PRO A 237 15.42 -13.91 -7.70
CA PRO A 237 14.44 -12.83 -7.61
C PRO A 237 13.00 -13.36 -7.66
N VAL A 238 12.10 -12.72 -6.91
CA VAL A 238 10.65 -12.93 -7.02
C VAL A 238 10.17 -12.21 -8.28
N ASN A 239 9.78 -12.98 -9.29
CA ASN A 239 9.46 -12.43 -10.60
C ASN A 239 7.94 -12.23 -10.76
N LEU A 240 7.52 -11.58 -11.84
CA LEU A 240 6.09 -11.39 -12.16
C LEU A 240 5.33 -12.72 -12.21
N GLU A 241 5.92 -13.79 -12.76
CA GLU A 241 5.29 -15.11 -12.85
C GLU A 241 5.09 -15.83 -11.50
N ASP A 242 5.71 -15.34 -10.43
CA ASP A 242 5.50 -15.86 -9.08
C ASP A 242 4.24 -15.26 -8.42
N TRP A 243 3.70 -14.17 -9.00
CA TRP A 243 2.46 -13.53 -8.55
C TRP A 243 1.23 -14.19 -9.18
N VAL A 244 0.22 -14.45 -8.35
CA VAL A 244 -1.03 -15.08 -8.74
C VAL A 244 -2.21 -14.19 -8.36
N SER A 245 -3.11 -13.93 -9.32
CA SER A 245 -4.37 -13.25 -9.04
C SER A 245 -5.30 -14.15 -8.24
N VAL A 246 -5.74 -13.67 -7.08
CA VAL A 246 -6.57 -14.41 -6.11
C VAL A 246 -7.93 -13.76 -5.88
N GLY A 247 -8.11 -12.50 -6.30
CA GLY A 247 -9.34 -11.73 -6.19
C GLY A 247 -9.43 -10.65 -7.28
N GLY A 248 -10.57 -9.98 -7.41
CA GLY A 248 -10.81 -8.91 -8.38
C GLY A 248 -11.28 -7.62 -7.71
N GLY A 249 -11.78 -6.66 -8.49
CA GLY A 249 -12.17 -5.33 -8.00
C GLY A 249 -10.96 -4.50 -7.55
N ASP A 250 -11.15 -3.62 -6.56
CA ASP A 250 -10.01 -3.12 -5.76
C ASP A 250 -9.81 -4.17 -4.68
N GLY A 251 -8.70 -4.91 -4.72
CA GLY A 251 -8.59 -6.17 -3.99
C GLY A 251 -8.45 -6.10 -2.46
N MET A 252 -8.70 -4.93 -1.84
CA MET A 252 -8.70 -4.57 -0.42
C MET A 252 -8.01 -5.53 0.59
N TYR A 253 -8.72 -5.99 1.63
CA TYR A 253 -8.21 -6.95 2.62
C TYR A 253 -8.13 -8.36 2.05
N ASN A 254 -7.05 -9.05 2.44
CA ASN A 254 -6.77 -10.42 2.08
C ASN A 254 -6.36 -11.15 3.35
N GLU A 255 -7.16 -12.09 3.85
CA GLU A 255 -6.88 -12.78 5.12
C GLU A 255 -6.84 -14.29 4.92
N PHE A 256 -5.82 -14.95 5.48
CA PHE A 256 -5.64 -16.39 5.34
C PHE A 256 -6.24 -17.15 6.52
N ASP A 257 -6.75 -18.35 6.26
CA ASP A 257 -6.85 -19.39 7.27
C ASP A 257 -5.44 -19.78 7.73
N TRP A 258 -5.03 -19.24 8.88
CA TRP A 258 -3.69 -19.43 9.43
C TRP A 258 -3.37 -20.86 9.87
N LYS A 259 -4.38 -21.73 10.02
CA LYS A 259 -4.20 -23.11 10.49
C LYS A 259 -3.86 -24.06 9.34
N THR A 260 -4.55 -23.93 8.21
CA THR A 260 -4.38 -24.87 7.09
C THR A 260 -3.74 -24.23 5.86
N ASN A 261 -3.70 -22.89 5.79
CA ASN A 261 -3.32 -22.11 4.62
C ASN A 261 -4.14 -22.44 3.35
N ARG A 262 -5.27 -23.15 3.48
CA ARG A 262 -6.10 -23.58 2.35
C ARG A 262 -7.02 -22.47 1.86
N TYR A 263 -7.61 -21.71 2.78
CA TYR A 263 -8.60 -20.69 2.44
C TYR A 263 -8.00 -19.29 2.53
N LEU A 264 -8.37 -18.46 1.55
CA LEU A 264 -8.11 -17.03 1.53
C LEU A 264 -9.44 -16.29 1.42
N TYR A 265 -9.60 -15.24 2.22
CA TYR A 265 -10.76 -14.37 2.19
C TYR A 265 -10.36 -13.05 1.52
N ASN A 266 -10.99 -12.72 0.39
CA ASN A 266 -10.72 -11.52 -0.41
C ASN A 266 -11.91 -10.55 -0.27
N GLU A 267 -11.63 -9.33 0.19
CA GLU A 267 -12.59 -8.22 0.23
C GLU A 267 -12.42 -7.33 -1.01
N SER A 268 -13.48 -6.61 -1.37
CA SER A 268 -13.52 -5.64 -2.47
C SER A 268 -14.37 -4.44 -2.03
N GLN A 269 -14.26 -3.31 -2.73
CA GLN A 269 -14.96 -2.06 -2.39
C GLN A 269 -16.39 -2.26 -1.87
N PHE A 270 -16.69 -1.68 -0.71
CA PHE A 270 -18.04 -1.66 -0.12
C PHE A 270 -18.56 -3.02 0.37
N GLY A 271 -17.69 -3.91 0.84
CA GLY A 271 -18.09 -5.13 1.57
C GLY A 271 -18.41 -6.40 0.79
N PRO A 272 -18.33 -6.50 -0.57
CA PRO A 272 -18.22 -7.81 -1.19
C PRO A 272 -17.07 -8.62 -0.60
N LEU A 273 -17.36 -9.89 -0.33
CA LEU A 273 -16.42 -10.81 0.29
C LEU A 273 -16.47 -12.18 -0.38
N GLN A 274 -15.31 -12.70 -0.73
CA GLN A 274 -15.12 -13.99 -1.39
C GLN A 274 -14.21 -14.88 -0.55
N ARG A 275 -14.54 -16.17 -0.45
CA ARG A 275 -13.62 -17.22 0.01
C ARG A 275 -13.08 -17.97 -1.18
N THR A 276 -11.76 -18.06 -1.27
CA THR A 276 -11.01 -18.79 -2.29
C THR A 276 -10.37 -20.02 -1.65
N ASP A 277 -10.62 -21.20 -2.20
CA ASP A 277 -9.88 -22.42 -1.86
C ASP A 277 -8.61 -22.48 -2.73
N LEU A 278 -7.45 -22.24 -2.11
CA LEU A 278 -6.16 -22.16 -2.80
C LEU A 278 -5.65 -23.52 -3.29
N LEU A 279 -6.27 -24.63 -2.86
CA LEU A 279 -5.94 -25.96 -3.36
C LEU A 279 -6.71 -26.29 -4.64
N THR A 280 -7.99 -25.95 -4.71
CA THR A 280 -8.88 -26.32 -5.84
C THR A 280 -9.11 -25.19 -6.83
N GLY A 281 -8.87 -23.94 -6.43
CA GLY A 281 -9.23 -22.73 -7.18
C GLY A 281 -10.72 -22.34 -7.05
N GLU A 282 -11.52 -23.05 -6.26
CA GLU A 282 -12.93 -22.72 -6.04
C GLU A 282 -13.07 -21.34 -5.38
N ARG A 283 -13.95 -20.49 -5.94
CA ARG A 283 -14.28 -19.17 -5.41
C ARG A 283 -15.75 -19.11 -5.05
N LYS A 284 -16.06 -18.70 -3.82
CA LYS A 284 -17.44 -18.57 -3.31
C LYS A 284 -17.65 -17.21 -2.70
N SER A 285 -18.65 -16.47 -3.16
CA SER A 285 -19.12 -15.27 -2.45
C SER A 285 -19.67 -15.68 -1.09
N ILE A 286 -19.16 -15.06 -0.04
CA ILE A 286 -19.58 -15.23 1.35
C ILE A 286 -20.07 -13.92 1.98
N ALA A 287 -20.27 -12.86 1.17
CA ALA A 287 -20.75 -11.57 1.66
C ALA A 287 -22.06 -11.67 2.46
N TYR A 288 -22.16 -10.91 3.55
CA TYR A 288 -23.39 -10.80 4.32
C TYR A 288 -24.48 -10.05 3.55
N ARG A 289 -25.69 -10.61 3.51
CA ARG A 289 -26.85 -10.04 2.77
C ARG A 289 -28.13 -9.96 3.59
N GLY A 290 -28.05 -10.18 4.91
CA GLY A 290 -29.22 -10.29 5.79
C GLY A 290 -29.88 -8.96 6.15
N ASP A 291 -29.15 -7.84 6.08
CA ASP A 291 -29.63 -6.51 6.45
C ASP A 291 -29.31 -5.50 5.35
N ARG A 292 -30.36 -4.92 4.73
CA ARG A 292 -30.21 -3.90 3.68
C ARG A 292 -29.80 -2.52 4.22
N SER A 293 -29.88 -2.30 5.53
CA SER A 293 -29.40 -1.08 6.17
C SER A 293 -27.89 -1.10 6.42
N MET A 294 -27.23 -2.22 6.14
CA MET A 294 -25.78 -2.34 6.30
C MET A 294 -25.06 -1.37 5.36
N ARG A 295 -24.13 -0.61 5.93
CA ARG A 295 -23.23 0.28 5.21
C ARG A 295 -21.81 -0.22 5.33
N TRP A 296 -21.09 -0.32 4.24
CA TRP A 296 -19.74 -0.86 4.22
C TRP A 296 -18.75 0.24 3.87
N ASN A 297 -17.57 0.21 4.48
CA ASN A 297 -16.52 1.15 4.11
C ASN A 297 -16.00 0.85 2.68
N TRP A 298 -15.30 1.80 2.05
CA TRP A 298 -14.54 1.53 0.83
C TRP A 298 -13.58 0.35 1.02
N ASN A 299 -12.92 0.28 2.18
CA ASN A 299 -12.07 -0.83 2.58
C ASN A 299 -12.62 -1.45 3.87
N ALA A 300 -13.63 -2.32 3.77
CA ALA A 300 -14.34 -2.82 4.94
C ALA A 300 -13.52 -3.92 5.65
N PRO A 301 -13.26 -3.80 6.97
CA PRO A 301 -12.34 -4.69 7.66
C PRO A 301 -12.90 -6.11 7.73
N ILE A 302 -12.06 -7.09 7.40
CA ILE A 302 -12.25 -8.51 7.71
C ILE A 302 -11.14 -8.97 8.65
N LEU A 303 -11.47 -9.87 9.56
CA LEU A 303 -10.53 -10.46 10.51
C LEU A 303 -10.80 -11.97 10.63
N VAL A 304 -9.74 -12.77 10.55
CA VAL A 304 -9.77 -14.18 10.95
C VAL A 304 -9.38 -14.25 12.43
N SER A 305 -10.19 -14.91 13.25
CA SER A 305 -9.93 -14.99 14.69
C SER A 305 -8.56 -15.65 14.98
N PRO A 306 -7.73 -15.08 15.87
CA PRO A 306 -6.50 -15.73 16.31
C PRO A 306 -6.75 -16.99 17.18
N HIS A 307 -7.97 -17.20 17.66
CA HIS A 307 -8.34 -18.35 18.52
C HIS A 307 -8.90 -19.52 17.72
N ASN A 308 -9.57 -19.24 16.60
CA ASN A 308 -10.15 -20.26 15.73
C ASN A 308 -10.22 -19.77 14.29
N SER A 309 -9.42 -20.35 13.39
CA SER A 309 -9.37 -19.94 11.98
C SER A 309 -10.64 -20.20 11.16
N ASP A 310 -11.62 -20.92 11.73
CA ASP A 310 -12.96 -21.05 11.15
C ASP A 310 -13.83 -19.82 11.43
N VAL A 311 -13.50 -19.03 12.45
CA VAL A 311 -14.25 -17.84 12.85
C VAL A 311 -13.72 -16.63 12.11
N ILE A 312 -14.59 -15.92 11.39
CA ILE A 312 -14.26 -14.66 10.73
C ILE A 312 -15.22 -13.55 11.16
N TYR A 313 -14.73 -12.32 11.23
CA TYR A 313 -15.49 -11.11 11.50
C TYR A 313 -15.42 -10.17 10.30
N HIS A 314 -16.48 -9.40 10.07
CA HIS A 314 -16.52 -8.36 9.04
C HIS A 314 -17.26 -7.12 9.56
N GLY A 315 -16.76 -5.93 9.21
CA GLY A 315 -17.28 -4.65 9.70
C GLY A 315 -17.99 -3.84 8.64
N GLY A 316 -19.31 -3.68 8.77
CA GLY A 316 -20.09 -2.65 8.07
C GLY A 316 -20.25 -1.43 8.96
N ASN A 317 -21.46 -0.93 9.18
CA ASN A 317 -21.80 -0.08 10.33
C ASN A 317 -22.05 -0.89 11.60
N LYS A 318 -22.28 -2.20 11.43
CA LYS A 318 -22.37 -3.22 12.47
C LYS A 318 -21.28 -4.27 12.26
N VAL A 319 -20.94 -5.00 13.32
CA VAL A 319 -20.04 -6.16 13.26
C VAL A 319 -20.87 -7.42 12.98
N VAL A 320 -20.46 -8.18 11.98
CA VAL A 320 -20.98 -9.52 11.72
C VAL A 320 -19.89 -10.57 11.98
N LYS A 321 -20.29 -11.71 12.55
CA LYS A 321 -19.44 -12.85 12.84
C LYS A 321 -19.93 -14.05 12.04
N SER A 322 -19.03 -14.75 11.38
CA SER A 322 -19.27 -16.10 10.89
C SER A 322 -18.51 -17.08 11.76
N PRO A 323 -19.17 -18.03 12.43
CA PRO A 323 -18.48 -19.06 13.21
C PRO A 323 -17.90 -20.18 12.32
N PHE A 324 -18.21 -20.19 11.02
CA PHE A 324 -17.75 -21.22 10.09
C PHE A 324 -17.51 -20.66 8.68
N ARG A 325 -16.35 -20.03 8.50
CA ARG A 325 -15.72 -19.67 7.22
C ARG A 325 -16.62 -18.91 6.23
N GLY A 326 -17.58 -18.14 6.72
CA GLY A 326 -18.52 -17.39 5.88
C GLY A 326 -19.71 -18.20 5.35
N GLU A 327 -19.98 -19.41 5.85
CA GLU A 327 -21.14 -20.20 5.45
C GLU A 327 -22.48 -19.58 5.92
N TYR A 328 -22.45 -18.91 7.07
CA TYR A 328 -23.54 -18.08 7.58
C TYR A 328 -22.97 -16.99 8.49
N TRP A 329 -23.80 -16.00 8.82
CA TRP A 329 -23.40 -14.82 9.58
C TRP A 329 -24.40 -14.49 10.67
N GLU A 330 -23.87 -14.02 11.79
CA GLU A 330 -24.60 -13.49 12.94
C GLU A 330 -24.24 -12.02 13.10
N VAL A 331 -25.24 -11.16 13.33
CA VAL A 331 -24.99 -9.76 13.69
C VAL A 331 -24.69 -9.72 15.19
N ILE A 332 -23.51 -9.22 15.56
CA ILE A 332 -23.02 -9.21 16.95
C ILE A 332 -22.82 -7.79 17.47
N SER A 333 -23.43 -6.79 16.84
CA SER A 333 -23.49 -5.42 17.36
C SER A 333 -24.71 -4.67 16.81
N ASP A 334 -25.12 -3.64 17.52
CA ASP A 334 -25.92 -2.56 16.93
C ASP A 334 -25.05 -1.71 15.99
N ASP A 335 -25.62 -0.64 15.44
CA ASP A 335 -24.86 0.34 14.67
C ASP A 335 -23.82 1.03 15.57
N LEU A 336 -22.53 0.82 15.28
CA LEU A 336 -21.42 1.36 16.07
C LEU A 336 -21.04 2.78 15.64
N THR A 337 -21.75 3.38 14.68
CA THR A 337 -21.44 4.69 14.13
C THR A 337 -22.36 5.74 14.74
N THR A 338 -22.15 7.02 14.40
CA THR A 338 -23.08 8.09 14.76
C THR A 338 -24.42 7.98 14.03
N ASN A 339 -24.45 7.27 12.89
CA ASN A 339 -25.62 7.12 12.02
C ASN A 339 -26.32 8.48 11.74
N ASP A 340 -25.51 9.53 11.60
CA ASP A 340 -25.99 10.91 11.43
C ASP A 340 -26.57 11.08 10.02
N PRO A 341 -27.90 11.33 9.87
CA PRO A 341 -28.52 11.48 8.56
C PRO A 341 -27.90 12.60 7.71
N ALA A 342 -27.34 13.65 8.34
CA ALA A 342 -26.68 14.74 7.64
C ALA A 342 -25.35 14.33 6.98
N LYS A 343 -24.78 13.19 7.37
CA LYS A 343 -23.55 12.62 6.80
C LYS A 343 -23.81 11.39 5.93
N LEU A 344 -25.07 11.03 5.74
CA LEU A 344 -25.53 9.92 4.88
C LEU A 344 -26.15 10.46 3.59
N THR A 345 -25.61 11.58 3.08
CA THR A 345 -26.14 12.31 1.92
C THR A 345 -25.66 11.75 0.59
N THR A 346 -24.59 10.93 0.60
CA THR A 346 -24.06 10.18 -0.54
C THR A 346 -24.07 8.68 -0.24
N GLY A 347 -24.08 7.81 -1.27
CA GLY A 347 -23.82 6.37 -1.06
C GLY A 347 -24.96 5.38 -1.32
N THR A 348 -25.94 5.68 -2.19
CA THR A 348 -26.79 4.63 -2.80
C THR A 348 -26.65 4.50 -4.32
N GLY A 349 -25.57 5.08 -4.88
CA GLY A 349 -25.13 4.87 -6.27
C GLY A 349 -25.09 6.14 -7.12
N GLY A 350 -23.97 6.87 -7.12
CA GLY A 350 -23.64 7.74 -8.26
C GLY A 350 -23.22 9.19 -7.99
N ASP A 351 -23.12 9.64 -6.74
CA ASP A 351 -22.53 10.95 -6.45
C ASP A 351 -21.25 10.76 -5.64
N GLY A 352 -20.27 10.21 -6.35
CA GLY A 352 -19.00 9.77 -5.81
C GLY A 352 -19.04 8.45 -5.04
N ASN A 353 -17.89 7.78 -5.02
CA ASN A 353 -17.64 6.57 -4.25
C ASN A 353 -17.42 6.92 -2.75
N ILE A 354 -18.35 7.67 -2.15
CA ILE A 354 -18.25 8.19 -0.78
C ILE A 354 -19.34 7.56 0.07
N GLN A 355 -18.95 6.62 0.93
CA GLN A 355 -19.78 6.02 1.97
C GLN A 355 -19.18 6.39 3.34
N TYR A 356 -20.04 6.70 4.31
CA TYR A 356 -19.65 7.18 5.63
C TYR A 356 -20.54 6.60 6.74
N CYS A 357 -20.17 6.83 8.01
CA CYS A 357 -20.76 6.17 9.16
C CYS A 357 -20.64 4.65 9.01
N THR A 358 -19.39 4.18 8.92
CA THR A 358 -18.98 2.78 8.76
C THR A 358 -17.78 2.44 9.66
N ILE A 359 -17.65 1.17 10.01
CA ILE A 359 -16.50 0.59 10.71
C ILE A 359 -15.34 0.47 9.72
N THR A 360 -14.16 0.92 10.14
CA THR A 360 -12.96 1.02 9.32
C THR A 360 -11.87 0.04 9.76
N THR A 361 -11.96 -0.43 10.99
CA THR A 361 -10.97 -1.34 11.59
C THR A 361 -11.63 -2.16 12.69
N ILE A 362 -11.28 -3.44 12.75
CA ILE A 362 -11.64 -4.37 13.83
C ILE A 362 -10.38 -5.13 14.23
N ASP A 363 -10.23 -5.43 15.52
CA ASP A 363 -9.20 -6.35 15.98
C ASP A 363 -9.73 -7.22 17.14
N GLU A 364 -9.27 -8.47 17.23
CA GLU A 364 -9.60 -9.39 18.32
C GLU A 364 -8.35 -9.59 19.17
N SER A 365 -8.50 -9.52 20.49
CA SER A 365 -7.40 -9.81 21.41
C SER A 365 -6.82 -11.19 21.12
N PRO A 366 -5.51 -11.32 20.86
CA PRO A 366 -4.88 -12.63 20.71
C PRO A 366 -4.79 -13.39 22.04
N LEU A 367 -5.14 -12.76 23.17
CA LEU A 367 -5.04 -13.34 24.51
C LEU A 367 -6.37 -13.84 25.07
N ILE A 368 -7.47 -13.18 24.71
CA ILE A 368 -8.81 -13.53 25.22
C ILE A 368 -9.81 -13.52 24.07
N GLU A 369 -10.37 -14.68 23.75
CA GLU A 369 -11.42 -14.83 22.74
C GLU A 369 -12.64 -13.96 23.08
N GLY A 370 -13.19 -13.27 22.08
CA GLY A 370 -14.37 -12.43 22.24
C GLY A 370 -14.13 -11.06 22.87
N VAL A 371 -12.88 -10.71 23.20
CA VAL A 371 -12.48 -9.32 23.41
C VAL A 371 -12.18 -8.69 22.05
N LEU A 372 -13.07 -7.82 21.56
CA LEU A 372 -12.95 -7.17 20.25
C LEU A 372 -12.93 -5.66 20.40
N TRP A 373 -12.17 -5.03 19.52
CA TRP A 373 -12.10 -3.59 19.35
C TRP A 373 -12.60 -3.20 17.97
N ALA A 374 -13.29 -2.06 17.87
CA ALA A 374 -13.74 -1.52 16.59
C ALA A 374 -13.54 0.00 16.53
N GLY A 375 -13.21 0.50 15.35
CA GLY A 375 -13.07 1.92 15.04
C GLY A 375 -13.92 2.32 13.83
N THR A 376 -14.44 3.55 13.80
CA THR A 376 -15.29 4.05 12.71
C THR A 376 -14.74 5.28 12.00
N ASP A 377 -15.21 5.53 10.79
CA ASP A 377 -14.85 6.70 9.97
C ASP A 377 -15.35 8.04 10.55
N ASP A 378 -16.33 8.00 11.44
CA ASP A 378 -16.89 9.12 12.19
C ASP A 378 -16.39 9.24 13.64
N GLY A 379 -15.35 8.48 13.98
CA GLY A 379 -14.51 8.70 15.17
C GLY A 379 -14.91 7.95 16.42
N ASN A 380 -15.78 6.95 16.29
CA ASN A 380 -16.10 6.06 17.39
C ASN A 380 -15.06 4.96 17.58
N VAL A 381 -14.72 4.72 18.84
CA VAL A 381 -13.89 3.63 19.34
C VAL A 381 -14.72 2.81 20.31
N TRP A 382 -14.78 1.50 20.08
CA TRP A 382 -15.59 0.57 20.86
C TRP A 382 -14.77 -0.62 21.33
N VAL A 383 -15.16 -1.16 22.48
CA VAL A 383 -14.69 -2.44 23.00
C VAL A 383 -15.87 -3.31 23.44
N THR A 384 -15.77 -4.61 23.19
CA THR A 384 -16.58 -5.65 23.82
C THR A 384 -15.65 -6.61 24.52
N GLU A 385 -16.05 -7.11 25.69
CA GLU A 385 -15.32 -8.14 26.44
C GLU A 385 -16.07 -9.49 26.47
N ASN A 386 -17.19 -9.60 25.74
CA ASN A 386 -18.10 -10.75 25.85
C ASN A 386 -18.61 -11.30 24.49
N GLY A 387 -17.79 -11.16 23.44
CA GLY A 387 -18.07 -11.70 22.11
C GLY A 387 -19.12 -10.92 21.31
N GLY A 388 -19.26 -9.62 21.58
CA GLY A 388 -20.18 -8.72 20.88
C GLY A 388 -21.56 -8.59 21.53
N ARG A 389 -21.86 -9.33 22.61
CA ARG A 389 -23.15 -9.22 23.30
C ARG A 389 -23.38 -7.84 23.91
N LYS A 390 -22.32 -7.15 24.32
CA LYS A 390 -22.37 -5.76 24.79
C LYS A 390 -21.12 -5.00 24.35
N TRP A 391 -21.33 -3.88 23.67
CA TRP A 391 -20.28 -2.95 23.28
C TRP A 391 -20.28 -1.71 24.17
N SER A 392 -19.10 -1.22 24.53
CA SER A 392 -18.90 0.01 25.29
C SER A 392 -18.15 1.01 24.41
N GLN A 393 -18.72 2.19 24.21
CA GLN A 393 -18.05 3.29 23.51
C GLN A 393 -17.08 3.97 24.47
N VAL A 394 -15.85 4.20 24.02
CA VAL A 394 -14.76 4.74 24.88
C VAL A 394 -14.22 6.09 24.42
N ASN A 395 -14.84 6.73 23.41
CA ASN A 395 -14.40 8.01 22.84
C ASN A 395 -14.15 9.08 23.90
N GLY A 396 -15.09 9.23 24.84
CA GLY A 396 -15.08 10.28 25.85
C GLY A 396 -13.96 10.15 26.88
N ASN A 397 -13.32 8.98 26.95
CA ASN A 397 -12.19 8.71 27.84
C ASN A 397 -10.83 9.07 27.18
N ILE A 398 -10.81 9.31 25.86
CA ILE A 398 -9.60 9.66 25.13
C ILE A 398 -9.39 11.17 25.24
N THR A 399 -8.48 11.59 26.12
CA THR A 399 -8.12 13.02 26.24
C THR A 399 -7.46 13.48 24.95
N GLY A 400 -8.00 14.54 24.32
CA GLY A 400 -7.51 15.03 23.04
C GLY A 400 -8.01 14.25 21.82
N ASN A 401 -9.08 13.44 21.97
CA ASN A 401 -9.73 12.75 20.84
C ASN A 401 -10.16 13.75 19.75
N PRO A 402 -9.67 13.63 18.52
CA PRO A 402 -10.05 14.55 17.45
C PRO A 402 -11.47 14.31 16.92
N SER A 403 -12.12 13.18 17.25
CA SER A 403 -13.38 12.74 16.65
C SER A 403 -13.29 12.64 15.12
N TYR A 404 -12.12 12.21 14.63
CA TYR A 404 -11.82 11.97 13.22
C TYR A 404 -11.87 10.48 12.89
N TRP A 405 -11.65 10.14 11.63
CA TRP A 405 -11.59 8.76 11.16
C TRP A 405 -10.59 7.94 11.97
N VAL A 406 -11.05 6.84 12.59
CA VAL A 406 -10.17 5.87 13.26
C VAL A 406 -9.45 5.07 12.19
N SER A 407 -8.15 5.28 12.04
CA SER A 407 -7.35 4.61 11.00
C SER A 407 -6.98 3.18 11.40
N ARG A 408 -6.70 2.94 12.69
CA ARG A 408 -6.41 1.59 13.19
C ARG A 408 -6.75 1.42 14.67
N VAL A 409 -7.31 0.26 15.01
CA VAL A 409 -7.31 -0.30 16.37
C VAL A 409 -6.42 -1.54 16.40
N THR A 410 -5.70 -1.77 17.49
CA THR A 410 -4.84 -2.95 17.65
C THR A 410 -4.85 -3.40 19.11
N ALA A 411 -5.28 -4.64 19.35
CA ALA A 411 -5.24 -5.28 20.65
C ALA A 411 -3.81 -5.75 20.96
N SER A 412 -3.43 -5.70 22.24
CA SER A 412 -2.07 -6.07 22.65
C SER A 412 -1.82 -7.58 22.58
N ASN A 413 -0.59 -7.95 22.20
CA ASN A 413 -0.08 -9.32 22.28
C ASN A 413 0.33 -9.75 23.70
N PHE A 414 0.36 -8.82 24.68
CA PHE A 414 0.92 -9.09 26.01
C PHE A 414 -0.07 -8.90 27.16
N PHE A 415 -0.97 -7.93 27.05
CA PHE A 415 -1.86 -7.56 28.15
C PHE A 415 -3.30 -7.40 27.67
N PRO A 416 -4.28 -8.19 28.19
CA PRO A 416 -5.64 -8.20 27.65
C PRO A 416 -6.37 -6.85 27.64
N GLY A 417 -6.12 -5.99 28.63
CA GLY A 417 -6.70 -4.64 28.72
C GLY A 417 -5.98 -3.57 27.89
N THR A 418 -4.85 -3.93 27.26
CA THR A 418 -4.05 -3.00 26.47
C THR A 418 -4.47 -3.01 25.01
N ALA A 419 -4.65 -1.82 24.46
CA ALA A 419 -4.92 -1.61 23.04
C ALA A 419 -4.35 -0.27 22.59
N TYR A 420 -4.18 -0.14 21.28
CA TYR A 420 -3.68 1.03 20.61
C TYR A 420 -4.70 1.53 19.60
N VAL A 421 -4.84 2.85 19.49
CA VAL A 421 -5.74 3.50 18.54
C VAL A 421 -5.02 4.63 17.82
N THR A 422 -5.25 4.72 16.52
CA THR A 422 -4.78 5.81 15.68
C THR A 422 -5.94 6.48 14.96
N PHE A 423 -5.82 7.79 14.76
CA PHE A 423 -6.77 8.59 13.98
C PHE A 423 -6.04 9.32 12.85
N THR A 424 -6.76 9.62 11.78
CA THR A 424 -6.20 10.39 10.65
C THR A 424 -6.99 11.68 10.41
N GLY A 425 -6.28 12.81 10.41
CA GLY A 425 -6.80 14.13 10.04
C GLY A 425 -6.64 14.46 8.55
N TYR A 426 -6.18 13.51 7.72
CA TYR A 426 -5.95 13.71 6.28
C TYR A 426 -7.14 14.35 5.54
N ARG A 427 -8.37 13.98 5.91
CA ARG A 427 -9.61 14.51 5.27
C ARG A 427 -10.12 15.81 5.91
N ARG A 428 -9.33 16.43 6.77
CA ARG A 428 -9.66 17.61 7.59
C ARG A 428 -8.56 18.67 7.56
N ASP A 429 -7.52 18.48 6.75
CA ASP A 429 -6.32 19.32 6.73
C ASP A 429 -5.66 19.51 8.11
N ASP A 430 -5.76 18.48 8.97
CA ASP A 430 -5.08 18.41 10.27
C ASP A 430 -4.01 17.32 10.22
N PHE A 431 -2.76 17.75 10.19
CA PHE A 431 -1.62 16.86 10.03
C PHE A 431 -1.02 16.42 11.37
N ARG A 432 -1.63 16.71 12.52
CA ARG A 432 -1.10 16.24 13.80
C ARG A 432 -1.17 14.71 13.89
N PRO A 433 -0.15 14.04 14.44
CA PRO A 433 -0.19 12.59 14.64
C PRO A 433 -1.06 12.23 15.85
N PHE A 434 -2.10 11.42 15.62
CA PHE A 434 -3.01 10.98 16.68
C PHE A 434 -2.78 9.50 16.98
N VAL A 435 -2.08 9.22 18.08
CA VAL A 435 -1.76 7.86 18.53
C VAL A 435 -1.99 7.77 20.03
N PHE A 436 -2.82 6.80 20.45
CA PHE A 436 -3.22 6.63 21.84
C PHE A 436 -3.08 5.17 22.29
N LYS A 437 -2.74 4.97 23.55
CA LYS A 437 -2.66 3.68 24.23
C LYS A 437 -3.57 3.65 25.44
N THR A 438 -4.30 2.55 25.62
CA THR A 438 -5.01 2.18 26.85
C THR A 438 -4.32 0.97 27.48
N THR A 439 -4.48 0.79 28.79
CA THR A 439 -4.09 -0.44 29.51
C THR A 439 -5.23 -1.06 30.33
N ASP A 440 -6.44 -0.50 30.25
CA ASP A 440 -7.56 -0.84 31.13
C ASP A 440 -8.92 -0.99 30.39
N TYR A 441 -8.88 -1.50 29.16
CA TYR A 441 -10.04 -1.64 28.27
C TYR A 441 -10.70 -0.30 27.91
N GLY A 442 -9.89 0.75 27.77
CA GLY A 442 -10.29 2.04 27.24
C GLY A 442 -10.94 2.96 28.28
N LYS A 443 -10.78 2.66 29.57
CA LYS A 443 -11.23 3.54 30.66
C LYS A 443 -10.31 4.75 30.78
N THR A 444 -9.02 4.58 30.51
CA THR A 444 -8.04 5.66 30.44
C THR A 444 -7.14 5.52 29.21
N TRP A 445 -6.67 6.66 28.70
CA TRP A 445 -5.83 6.72 27.51
C TRP A 445 -4.68 7.70 27.70
N ALA A 446 -3.51 7.34 27.18
CA ALA A 446 -2.36 8.21 27.06
C ALA A 446 -2.03 8.41 25.58
N SER A 447 -1.73 9.65 25.18
CA SER A 447 -1.12 9.88 23.88
C SER A 447 0.32 9.34 23.89
N ILE A 448 0.67 8.62 22.83
CA ILE A 448 2.02 8.11 22.59
C ILE A 448 2.57 8.65 21.26
N ALA A 449 2.04 9.78 20.77
CA ALA A 449 2.53 10.42 19.55
C ALA A 449 3.96 10.98 19.74
N ALA A 450 4.27 11.47 20.95
CA ALA A 450 5.60 11.91 21.36
C ALA A 450 6.29 12.82 20.32
N ASN A 451 7.41 12.37 19.74
CA ASN A 451 8.22 13.11 18.76
C ASN A 451 7.93 12.71 17.30
N LEU A 452 6.80 12.04 17.01
CA LEU A 452 6.41 11.82 15.61
C LEU A 452 6.28 13.16 14.88
N PRO A 453 6.73 13.24 13.62
CA PRO A 453 6.51 14.44 12.81
C PRO A 453 5.02 14.64 12.53
N GLU A 454 4.64 15.87 12.18
CA GLU A 454 3.30 16.16 11.67
C GLU A 454 3.08 15.37 10.38
N GLY A 455 2.15 14.42 10.42
CA GLY A 455 1.69 13.57 9.34
C GLY A 455 0.52 12.69 9.76
N PRO A 456 -0.40 12.35 8.84
CA PRO A 456 -1.43 11.36 9.09
C PRO A 456 -0.83 9.98 9.46
N VAL A 457 -1.46 9.32 10.43
CA VAL A 457 -1.11 7.97 10.88
C VAL A 457 -2.14 6.97 10.38
N ASN A 458 -1.70 5.93 9.69
CA ASN A 458 -2.58 4.98 9.01
C ASN A 458 -2.68 3.62 9.73
N VAL A 459 -1.61 3.21 10.41
CA VAL A 459 -1.52 1.88 11.04
C VAL A 459 -0.53 1.87 12.19
N ILE A 460 -0.84 1.11 13.23
CA ILE A 460 0.05 0.78 14.34
C ILE A 460 0.07 -0.73 14.55
N ARG A 461 1.25 -1.28 14.88
CA ARG A 461 1.42 -2.69 15.29
C ARG A 461 2.30 -2.78 16.52
N GLU A 462 1.88 -3.60 17.48
CA GLU A 462 2.72 -4.06 18.58
C GLU A 462 3.42 -5.34 18.15
N ASP A 463 4.71 -5.45 18.47
CA ASP A 463 5.44 -6.70 18.31
C ASP A 463 4.84 -7.83 19.16
N HIS A 464 5.28 -9.07 18.90
CA HIS A 464 4.80 -10.27 19.57
C HIS A 464 5.82 -10.88 20.56
N ARG A 465 7.07 -10.39 20.60
CA ARG A 465 8.11 -10.83 21.56
C ARG A 465 8.52 -9.74 22.55
N ASN A 466 8.42 -8.47 22.16
CA ASN A 466 8.80 -7.31 22.96
C ASN A 466 7.63 -6.30 23.11
N PRO A 467 7.06 -6.11 24.32
CA PRO A 467 5.95 -5.18 24.56
C PRO A 467 6.33 -3.68 24.44
N GLY A 468 7.63 -3.37 24.36
CA GLY A 468 8.14 -2.03 24.10
C GLY A 468 8.31 -1.72 22.61
N LEU A 469 8.32 -2.74 21.74
CA LEU A 469 8.55 -2.57 20.31
C LEU A 469 7.23 -2.32 19.58
N LEU A 470 7.09 -1.11 19.05
CA LEU A 470 5.93 -0.65 18.29
C LEU A 470 6.38 -0.13 16.92
N PHE A 471 5.52 -0.30 15.93
CA PHE A 471 5.74 0.22 14.59
C PHE A 471 4.52 1.01 14.14
N ILE A 472 4.75 2.11 13.43
CA ILE A 472 3.72 2.98 12.88
C ILE A 472 3.97 3.22 11.39
N GLY A 473 2.93 3.06 10.58
CA GLY A 473 2.89 3.50 9.18
C GLY A 473 2.20 4.87 9.04
N THR A 474 2.84 5.77 8.29
CA THR A 474 2.39 7.15 8.04
C THR A 474 2.40 7.48 6.55
N GLU A 475 2.05 8.71 6.19
CA GLU A 475 2.28 9.27 4.83
C GLU A 475 3.78 9.40 4.45
N PHE A 476 4.69 9.20 5.40
CA PHE A 476 6.13 9.42 5.22
C PHE A 476 7.00 8.17 5.40
N GLY A 477 6.38 6.99 5.49
CA GLY A 477 7.04 5.71 5.73
C GLY A 477 6.80 5.16 7.13
N VAL A 478 7.69 4.26 7.57
CA VAL A 478 7.59 3.56 8.85
C VAL A 478 8.40 4.25 9.95
N PHE A 479 7.82 4.33 11.14
CA PHE A 479 8.49 4.73 12.38
C PHE A 479 8.47 3.58 13.39
N VAL A 480 9.55 3.44 14.14
CA VAL A 480 9.71 2.41 15.18
C VAL A 480 9.95 3.05 16.53
N SER A 481 9.38 2.46 17.58
CA SER A 481 9.65 2.76 18.97
C SER A 481 10.09 1.49 19.66
N ILE A 482 11.17 1.55 20.46
CA ILE A 482 11.62 0.43 21.32
C ILE A 482 11.23 0.60 22.80
N ASN A 483 10.54 1.69 23.16
CA ASN A 483 10.21 2.05 24.54
C ASN A 483 8.72 2.31 24.77
N GLY A 484 7.87 1.63 23.99
CA GLY A 484 6.41 1.65 24.16
C GLY A 484 5.74 2.94 23.74
N GLY A 485 6.33 3.68 22.80
CA GLY A 485 5.78 4.91 22.21
C GLY A 485 6.22 6.19 22.92
N LYS A 486 7.24 6.14 23.80
CA LYS A 486 7.81 7.34 24.42
C LYS A 486 8.66 8.14 23.44
N SER A 487 9.26 7.47 22.45
CA SER A 487 9.99 8.10 21.35
C SER A 487 10.00 7.23 20.10
N TRP A 488 9.99 7.86 18.94
CA TRP A 488 9.93 7.27 17.62
C TRP A 488 11.16 7.62 16.78
N VAL A 489 11.63 6.67 15.99
CA VAL A 489 12.73 6.81 15.04
C VAL A 489 12.25 6.36 13.66
N SER A 490 12.61 7.09 12.60
CA SER A 490 12.28 6.70 11.24
C SER A 490 13.03 5.43 10.84
N MET A 491 12.31 4.42 10.38
CA MET A 491 12.84 3.15 9.86
C MET A 491 12.97 3.20 8.33
N LYS A 492 13.69 4.21 7.82
CA LYS A 492 13.73 4.52 6.40
C LYS A 492 14.50 3.48 5.55
N ASN A 493 15.70 3.07 5.97
CA ASN A 493 16.58 2.21 5.17
C ASN A 493 16.60 2.57 3.66
N ASN A 494 16.25 1.65 2.75
CA ASN A 494 16.09 1.85 1.30
C ASN A 494 14.66 2.24 0.85
N MET A 495 13.75 2.47 1.79
CA MET A 495 12.38 2.92 1.54
C MET A 495 12.38 4.44 1.23
N PRO A 496 11.84 4.89 0.07
CA PRO A 496 11.64 6.33 -0.18
C PRO A 496 10.58 6.90 0.77
N THR A 497 10.25 8.18 0.68
CA THR A 497 9.09 8.74 1.40
C THR A 497 7.83 8.38 0.63
N GLN A 498 6.91 7.64 1.24
CA GLN A 498 5.64 7.21 0.66
C GLN A 498 4.60 6.86 1.74
N PRO A 499 3.32 6.78 1.38
CA PRO A 499 2.28 6.30 2.28
C PRO A 499 2.40 4.81 2.58
N VAL A 500 2.29 4.47 3.86
CA VAL A 500 2.14 3.11 4.38
C VAL A 500 0.71 2.96 4.91
N HIS A 501 -0.12 2.16 4.24
CA HIS A 501 -1.53 1.99 4.61
C HIS A 501 -1.76 0.83 5.57
N ASP A 502 -0.94 -0.23 5.47
CA ASP A 502 -1.03 -1.39 6.35
C ASP A 502 0.32 -2.07 6.52
N MET A 503 0.41 -2.89 7.55
CA MET A 503 1.59 -3.68 7.88
C MET A 503 1.22 -4.81 8.83
N LYS A 504 1.95 -5.93 8.74
CA LYS A 504 1.78 -7.09 9.62
C LYS A 504 3.13 -7.68 10.01
N ILE A 505 3.16 -8.33 11.17
CA ILE A 505 4.33 -9.05 11.65
C ILE A 505 4.08 -10.55 11.46
N HIS A 506 4.94 -11.22 10.71
CA HIS A 506 4.91 -12.67 10.56
C HIS A 506 5.57 -13.29 11.80
N LYS A 507 4.78 -13.90 12.69
CA LYS A 507 5.24 -14.34 14.02
C LYS A 507 6.34 -15.40 13.99
N ARG A 508 6.31 -16.29 13.00
CA ARG A 508 7.25 -17.43 12.92
C ARG A 508 8.63 -17.00 12.43
N ASP A 509 8.67 -16.12 11.43
CA ASP A 509 9.91 -15.71 10.76
C ASP A 509 10.35 -14.28 11.19
N ASN A 510 9.69 -13.70 12.19
CA ASN A 510 9.94 -12.34 12.71
C ASN A 510 10.12 -11.26 11.63
N ASP A 511 9.34 -11.34 10.57
CA ASP A 511 9.36 -10.36 9.49
C ASP A 511 8.30 -9.28 9.72
N LEU A 512 8.70 -8.02 9.57
CA LEU A 512 7.76 -6.93 9.33
C LEU A 512 7.49 -6.83 7.82
N VAL A 513 6.23 -7.05 7.45
CA VAL A 513 5.74 -6.89 6.08
C VAL A 513 4.95 -5.60 5.97
N VAL A 514 5.40 -4.70 5.09
CA VAL A 514 4.88 -3.34 4.94
C VAL A 514 4.19 -3.19 3.58
N ALA A 515 2.92 -2.81 3.58
CA ALA A 515 2.15 -2.51 2.38
C ALA A 515 2.14 -1.00 2.12
N THR A 516 2.77 -0.61 1.01
CA THR A 516 2.83 0.79 0.60
C THR A 516 1.78 1.10 -0.46
N HIS A 517 1.36 2.35 -0.53
CA HIS A 517 0.45 2.82 -1.56
C HIS A 517 1.24 3.43 -2.73
N GLY A 518 1.91 2.58 -3.51
CA GLY A 518 2.61 2.97 -4.76
C GLY A 518 4.01 2.39 -4.95
N ARG A 519 4.52 1.58 -4.02
CA ARG A 519 5.85 0.93 -4.10
C ARG A 519 5.83 -0.56 -3.72
N GLY A 520 4.65 -1.19 -3.74
CA GLY A 520 4.49 -2.59 -3.42
C GLY A 520 4.78 -2.93 -1.95
N ILE A 521 5.40 -4.08 -1.74
CA ILE A 521 5.64 -4.68 -0.42
C ILE A 521 7.12 -4.60 -0.06
N TYR A 522 7.41 -4.20 1.17
CA TYR A 522 8.73 -4.33 1.78
C TYR A 522 8.68 -5.38 2.88
N ILE A 523 9.71 -6.21 2.97
CA ILE A 523 9.86 -7.26 4.00
C ILE A 523 11.22 -7.08 4.67
N THR A 524 11.25 -7.12 5.99
CA THR A 524 12.50 -7.07 6.75
C THR A 524 12.39 -7.88 8.04
N ASP A 525 13.45 -8.61 8.33
CA ASP A 525 13.68 -9.23 9.63
C ASP A 525 13.75 -8.14 10.72
N ILE A 526 12.95 -8.31 11.78
CA ILE A 526 12.89 -7.43 12.95
C ILE A 526 13.46 -8.06 14.23
N THR A 527 14.01 -9.27 14.19
CA THR A 527 14.72 -9.91 15.30
C THR A 527 15.76 -9.01 15.98
N PRO A 528 16.63 -8.24 15.27
CA PRO A 528 17.53 -7.32 15.93
C PRO A 528 16.81 -6.22 16.71
N LEU A 529 15.65 -5.75 16.25
CA LEU A 529 14.85 -4.74 16.95
C LEU A 529 14.13 -5.31 18.16
N GLN A 530 13.71 -6.58 18.11
CA GLN A 530 13.12 -7.27 19.26
C GLN A 530 14.12 -7.41 20.42
N GLY A 531 15.41 -7.64 20.09
CA GLY A 531 16.51 -7.67 21.06
C GLY A 531 17.05 -6.29 21.47
N LEU A 532 16.66 -5.21 20.78
CA LEU A 532 17.14 -3.86 21.04
C LEU A 532 16.32 -3.19 22.15
N SER A 533 16.79 -3.30 23.39
CA SER A 533 16.24 -2.58 24.56
C SER A 533 17.18 -1.45 25.01
N GLU A 534 16.71 -0.56 25.88
CA GLU A 534 17.55 0.45 26.55
C GLU A 534 18.74 -0.22 27.28
N GLU A 535 18.54 -1.40 27.86
CA GLU A 535 19.58 -2.21 28.52
C GLU A 535 20.57 -2.81 27.53
N ALA A 536 20.12 -3.24 26.34
CA ALA A 536 20.98 -3.72 25.28
C ALA A 536 21.84 -2.59 24.72
N MET A 537 21.25 -1.41 24.52
CA MET A 537 21.94 -0.20 24.05
C MET A 537 22.93 0.36 25.07
N ALA A 538 22.74 0.09 26.37
CA ALA A 538 23.70 0.46 27.41
C ALA A 538 24.99 -0.40 27.41
N LYS A 539 25.02 -1.53 26.68
CA LYS A 539 26.21 -2.39 26.56
C LYS A 539 27.15 -1.87 25.48
N ASP A 540 28.46 -2.11 25.66
CA ASP A 540 29.46 -1.80 24.62
C ASP A 540 29.20 -2.54 23.30
N ALA A 541 28.75 -3.79 23.39
CA ALA A 541 28.42 -4.64 22.26
C ALA A 541 27.39 -5.72 22.65
N CYS A 542 26.63 -6.20 21.67
CA CYS A 542 25.67 -7.29 21.82
C CYS A 542 25.56 -8.09 20.52
N LEU A 543 25.53 -9.43 20.61
CA LEU A 543 25.13 -10.30 19.51
C LEU A 543 23.68 -10.72 19.74
N PHE A 544 22.79 -10.37 18.82
CA PHE A 544 21.37 -10.70 18.90
C PHE A 544 21.13 -12.18 18.61
N GLU A 545 19.95 -12.68 18.97
CA GLU A 545 19.49 -14.02 18.58
C GLU A 545 19.67 -14.19 17.06
N ILE A 546 20.15 -15.37 16.67
CA ILE A 546 20.34 -15.72 15.26
C ILE A 546 19.25 -16.70 14.91
N GLU A 547 18.53 -16.40 13.84
CA GLU A 547 17.42 -17.24 13.41
C GLU A 547 17.91 -18.56 12.81
N ASP A 548 17.11 -19.60 13.01
CA ASP A 548 17.26 -20.83 12.26
C ASP A 548 16.95 -20.54 10.78
N THR A 549 17.81 -21.01 9.88
CA THR A 549 17.67 -20.76 8.44
C THR A 549 17.49 -22.07 7.70
N ILE A 550 16.61 -22.09 6.70
CA ILE A 550 16.43 -23.25 5.82
C ILE A 550 17.48 -23.19 4.72
N ASN A 551 18.21 -24.29 4.55
CA ASN A 551 19.11 -24.48 3.42
C ASN A 551 18.31 -24.82 2.16
N TRP A 552 17.71 -23.78 1.56
CA TRP A 552 16.83 -23.90 0.41
C TRP A 552 17.48 -24.61 -0.78
N THR A 553 16.78 -25.59 -1.34
CA THR A 553 17.16 -26.15 -2.64
C THR A 553 16.83 -25.15 -3.74
N VAL A 554 17.81 -24.79 -4.55
CA VAL A 554 17.60 -23.85 -5.66
C VAL A 554 16.72 -24.54 -6.72
N PRO A 555 15.53 -23.99 -7.04
CA PRO A 555 14.65 -24.58 -8.03
C PRO A 555 15.23 -24.42 -9.44
N LEU A 556 14.78 -25.26 -10.38
CA LEU A 556 15.11 -25.09 -11.79
C LEU A 556 14.54 -23.75 -12.30
N ARG A 557 15.36 -22.99 -13.03
CA ARG A 557 14.91 -21.76 -13.71
C ARG A 557 13.94 -22.14 -14.83
N LYS A 558 12.71 -21.59 -14.79
CA LYS A 558 11.65 -21.90 -15.75
C LYS A 558 11.85 -21.17 -17.09
N ALA A 559 12.01 -19.84 -17.07
CA ALA A 559 12.23 -19.01 -18.26
C ALA A 559 12.97 -17.70 -17.91
N SER A 560 13.49 -17.00 -18.92
CA SER A 560 14.09 -15.66 -18.79
C SER A 560 13.52 -14.73 -19.85
N SER A 561 13.19 -13.49 -19.49
CA SER A 561 12.75 -12.43 -20.41
C SER A 561 13.78 -11.29 -20.42
N THR A 562 13.81 -10.53 -21.50
CA THR A 562 14.62 -9.29 -21.58
C THR A 562 14.03 -8.13 -20.79
N SER A 563 12.75 -8.23 -20.39
CA SER A 563 12.00 -7.26 -19.58
C SER A 563 11.09 -8.05 -18.66
N ASN A 564 11.45 -8.14 -17.37
CA ASN A 564 10.62 -8.75 -16.33
C ASN A 564 10.76 -7.95 -15.04
N PHE A 565 9.74 -7.97 -14.20
CA PHE A 565 9.87 -7.53 -12.83
C PHE A 565 10.83 -8.46 -12.08
N GLU A 566 11.75 -7.89 -11.30
CA GLU A 566 12.62 -8.62 -10.38
C GLU A 566 12.48 -8.00 -8.99
N GLY A 567 11.76 -8.69 -8.11
CA GLY A 567 11.71 -8.40 -6.68
C GLY A 567 12.93 -8.97 -5.95
N GLU A 568 13.23 -8.41 -4.78
CA GLU A 568 14.28 -8.90 -3.91
C GLU A 568 13.83 -10.17 -3.17
N SER A 569 14.79 -11.07 -2.92
CA SER A 569 14.61 -12.22 -2.04
C SER A 569 15.54 -12.08 -0.84
N GLU A 570 15.20 -12.79 0.23
CA GLU A 570 16.09 -12.94 1.38
C GLU A 570 17.46 -13.46 0.92
N PRO A 571 18.57 -12.86 1.41
CA PRO A 571 19.91 -13.32 1.08
C PRO A 571 20.15 -14.78 1.47
N VAL A 572 20.85 -15.54 0.63
CA VAL A 572 21.23 -16.92 0.96
C VAL A 572 22.31 -16.93 2.03
N GLY A 573 21.92 -17.19 3.28
CA GLY A 573 22.84 -17.31 4.39
C GLY A 573 22.16 -17.14 5.73
N MET A 574 22.94 -17.27 6.81
CA MET A 574 22.49 -16.98 8.16
C MET A 574 22.99 -15.59 8.57
N ALA A 575 22.08 -14.70 8.94
CA ALA A 575 22.40 -13.34 9.35
C ALA A 575 22.73 -13.28 10.85
N ALA A 576 23.98 -12.93 11.18
CA ALA A 576 24.36 -12.59 12.54
C ALA A 576 24.25 -11.08 12.73
N TRP A 577 23.21 -10.64 13.42
CA TRP A 577 23.01 -9.23 13.77
C TRP A 577 23.69 -8.89 15.08
N TYR A 578 24.40 -7.77 15.13
CA TYR A 578 25.04 -7.28 16.35
C TYR A 578 24.93 -5.77 16.48
N TYR A 579 25.01 -5.30 17.73
CA TYR A 579 25.03 -3.90 18.09
C TYR A 579 26.39 -3.52 18.67
N LEU A 580 26.87 -2.33 18.33
CA LEU A 580 28.01 -1.66 18.97
C LEU A 580 27.54 -0.32 19.55
N GLY A 581 27.80 -0.08 20.84
CA GLY A 581 27.38 1.14 21.53
C GLY A 581 28.02 2.42 20.96
N LYS A 582 29.18 2.29 20.33
CA LYS A 582 29.97 3.38 19.73
C LYS A 582 30.97 2.81 18.72
N ASP A 583 31.56 3.69 17.94
CA ASP A 583 32.72 3.37 17.10
C ASP A 583 33.86 2.74 17.92
N THR A 584 34.57 1.79 17.32
CA THR A 584 35.71 1.10 17.94
C THR A 584 36.85 0.91 16.96
N ASP A 585 38.09 1.14 17.43
CA ASP A 585 39.31 0.84 16.65
C ASP A 585 39.74 -0.64 16.78
N ARG A 586 39.02 -1.42 17.60
CA ARG A 586 39.27 -2.85 17.78
C ARG A 586 38.79 -3.63 16.56
N ASP A 587 39.46 -4.74 16.30
CA ASP A 587 39.01 -5.71 15.30
C ASP A 587 37.65 -6.29 15.72
N VAL A 588 36.70 -6.27 14.79
CA VAL A 588 35.35 -6.80 14.95
C VAL A 588 35.15 -7.92 13.93
N LYS A 589 34.73 -9.08 14.40
CA LYS A 589 34.49 -10.24 13.54
C LYS A 589 33.46 -11.18 14.10
N VAL A 590 32.78 -11.89 13.21
CA VAL A 590 31.85 -12.96 13.54
C VAL A 590 32.47 -14.27 13.08
N GLN A 591 32.77 -15.14 14.03
CA GLN A 591 33.31 -16.47 13.79
C GLN A 591 32.18 -17.50 13.85
N VAL A 592 32.10 -18.40 12.87
CA VAL A 592 31.10 -19.47 12.83
C VAL A 592 31.78 -20.80 13.08
N TYR A 593 31.26 -21.57 14.02
CA TYR A 593 31.82 -22.87 14.44
C TYR A 593 30.81 -23.99 14.26
N GLN A 594 31.31 -25.17 13.92
CA GLN A 594 30.59 -26.44 14.07
C GLN A 594 31.34 -27.30 15.08
N GLY A 595 30.76 -27.51 16.26
CA GLY A 595 31.49 -28.06 17.41
C GLY A 595 32.69 -27.18 17.77
N LYS A 596 33.91 -27.70 17.60
CA LYS A 596 35.17 -26.97 17.84
C LYS A 596 35.85 -26.47 16.57
N MET A 597 35.32 -26.83 15.40
CA MET A 597 35.92 -26.49 14.10
C MET A 597 35.46 -25.09 13.69
N LEU A 598 36.39 -24.19 13.39
CA LEU A 598 36.10 -22.90 12.77
C LEU A 598 35.70 -23.16 11.31
N ILE A 599 34.52 -22.69 10.94
CA ILE A 599 33.93 -22.87 9.61
C ILE A 599 34.21 -21.64 8.76
N ASP A 600 33.87 -20.45 9.25
CA ASP A 600 34.14 -19.19 8.57
C ASP A 600 34.42 -18.08 9.59
N GLU A 601 35.09 -17.03 9.13
CA GLU A 601 35.31 -15.80 9.86
C GLU A 601 34.92 -14.63 8.96
N ILE A 602 33.93 -13.86 9.41
CA ILE A 602 33.38 -12.72 8.68
C ILE A 602 33.88 -11.45 9.37
N LYS A 603 34.50 -10.56 8.60
CA LYS A 603 34.88 -9.24 9.09
C LYS A 603 33.61 -8.45 9.42
N GLY A 604 33.55 -7.89 10.63
CA GLY A 604 32.48 -7.00 11.06
C GLY A 604 32.81 -5.53 10.81
N GLU A 605 31.76 -4.72 10.76
CA GLU A 605 31.81 -3.27 10.84
C GLU A 605 32.18 -2.83 12.26
N ASN A 606 32.92 -1.74 12.36
CA ASN A 606 33.44 -1.23 13.63
C ASN A 606 32.82 0.13 14.03
N LYS A 607 31.71 0.51 13.39
CA LYS A 607 30.94 1.73 13.68
C LYS A 607 29.91 1.50 14.77
N GLY A 608 29.50 2.55 15.48
CA GLY A 608 28.37 2.48 16.40
C GLY A 608 27.07 2.19 15.66
N GLY A 609 26.18 1.40 16.25
CA GLY A 609 24.87 1.04 15.67
C GLY A 609 24.68 -0.47 15.47
N ILE A 610 23.64 -0.82 14.72
CA ILE A 610 23.27 -2.19 14.37
C ILE A 610 23.93 -2.57 13.04
N HIS A 611 24.52 -3.76 13.01
CA HIS A 611 25.25 -4.29 11.85
C HIS A 611 24.87 -5.73 11.57
N LYS A 612 25.04 -6.14 10.31
CA LYS A 612 24.80 -7.49 9.83
C LYS A 612 26.09 -8.13 9.36
N ALA A 613 26.40 -9.32 9.85
CA ALA A 613 27.39 -10.22 9.26
C ALA A 613 26.66 -11.42 8.66
N LEU A 614 26.65 -11.54 7.32
CA LEU A 614 25.97 -12.64 6.63
C LEU A 614 26.94 -13.80 6.39
N TRP A 615 26.65 -14.97 6.96
CA TRP A 615 27.36 -16.19 6.66
C TRP A 615 26.69 -16.96 5.53
N THR A 616 27.33 -17.06 4.36
CA THR A 616 26.76 -17.67 3.16
C THR A 616 26.90 -19.21 3.13
N ILE A 617 26.72 -19.86 4.28
CA ILE A 617 26.62 -21.33 4.44
C ILE A 617 27.80 -22.06 3.76
N SER A 618 29.00 -21.55 3.96
CA SER A 618 30.22 -22.14 3.42
C SER A 618 31.35 -22.11 4.43
N SER A 619 32.15 -23.16 4.41
CA SER A 619 33.45 -23.17 5.07
C SER A 619 34.45 -22.37 4.24
N ARG A 620 35.39 -21.72 4.91
CA ARG A 620 36.45 -20.91 4.30
C ARG A 620 37.80 -21.50 4.65
N LYS A 621 38.62 -21.78 3.63
CA LYS A 621 40.00 -22.28 3.78
C LYS A 621 40.95 -21.38 3.01
N GLU A 622 42.05 -20.96 3.63
CA GLU A 622 43.12 -20.25 2.94
C GLU A 622 43.76 -21.12 1.85
N ARG A 623 43.98 -20.51 0.70
CA ARG A 623 44.72 -21.10 -0.42
C ARG A 623 46.22 -21.02 -0.14
N SER A 624 46.93 -22.07 -0.53
CA SER A 624 48.39 -22.02 -0.63
C SER A 624 48.83 -21.03 -1.70
N GLU A 625 50.04 -20.48 -1.59
CA GLU A 625 50.58 -19.52 -2.57
C GLU A 625 50.58 -20.04 -4.01
N ALA A 626 50.77 -21.35 -4.20
CA ALA A 626 50.65 -22.00 -5.51
C ALA A 626 49.22 -21.95 -6.07
N GLU A 627 48.21 -22.23 -5.22
CA GLU A 627 46.80 -22.11 -5.59
C GLU A 627 46.41 -20.66 -5.88
N LYS A 628 46.89 -19.70 -5.09
CA LYS A 628 46.64 -18.27 -5.33
C LYS A 628 47.12 -17.87 -6.72
N LYS A 629 48.37 -18.23 -7.06
CA LYS A 629 48.95 -17.95 -8.38
C LYS A 629 48.11 -18.54 -9.52
N MET A 630 47.69 -19.80 -9.39
CA MET A 630 46.83 -20.45 -10.39
C MET A 630 45.48 -19.77 -10.55
N ILE A 631 44.85 -19.32 -9.46
CA ILE A 631 43.56 -18.61 -9.52
C ILE A 631 43.71 -17.22 -10.13
N LEU A 632 44.79 -16.50 -9.82
CA LEU A 632 45.07 -15.20 -10.43
C LEU A 632 45.25 -15.32 -11.95
N GLU A 633 46.01 -16.32 -12.42
CA GLU A 633 46.18 -16.61 -13.85
C GLU A 633 44.84 -17.00 -14.51
N ARG A 634 44.05 -17.86 -13.87
CA ARG A 634 42.69 -18.20 -14.34
C ARG A 634 41.79 -16.97 -14.41
N ASN A 635 41.77 -16.13 -13.38
CA ASN A 635 40.93 -14.94 -13.31
C ASN A 635 41.31 -13.93 -14.40
N ALA A 636 42.61 -13.74 -14.66
CA ALA A 636 43.10 -12.91 -15.77
C ALA A 636 42.56 -13.42 -17.12
N ARG A 637 42.68 -14.74 -17.38
CA ARG A 637 42.12 -15.37 -18.59
C ARG A 637 40.60 -15.20 -18.70
N MET A 638 39.86 -15.42 -17.61
CA MET A 638 38.39 -15.24 -17.60
C MET A 638 38.00 -13.80 -17.91
N LYS A 639 38.75 -12.82 -17.39
CA LYS A 639 38.53 -11.40 -17.66
C LYS A 639 38.76 -11.07 -19.14
N GLU A 640 39.82 -11.58 -19.74
CA GLU A 640 40.10 -11.42 -21.18
C GLU A 640 38.99 -12.02 -22.06
N MET A 641 38.39 -13.13 -21.63
CA MET A 641 37.27 -13.78 -22.32
C MET A 641 35.89 -13.11 -22.08
N GLY A 642 35.84 -11.98 -21.37
CA GLY A 642 34.58 -11.29 -21.03
C GLY A 642 33.78 -11.95 -19.90
N TYR A 643 34.34 -12.96 -19.23
CA TYR A 643 33.74 -13.71 -18.13
C TYR A 643 34.17 -13.20 -16.74
N GLY A 644 34.45 -11.90 -16.61
CA GLY A 644 34.92 -11.29 -15.36
C GLY A 644 34.01 -11.54 -14.15
N ARG A 645 32.71 -11.79 -14.36
CA ARG A 645 31.75 -12.14 -13.30
C ARG A 645 31.98 -13.51 -12.64
N TYR A 646 32.84 -14.37 -13.19
CA TYR A 646 33.11 -15.74 -12.70
C TYR A 646 34.50 -15.89 -12.06
N MET A 647 35.12 -14.77 -11.68
CA MET A 647 36.38 -14.80 -10.94
C MET A 647 36.19 -15.49 -9.59
N GLN A 648 37.20 -16.25 -9.18
CA GLN A 648 37.24 -16.85 -7.85
C GLN A 648 38.05 -15.97 -6.91
N ASP A 649 37.73 -16.05 -5.62
CA ASP A 649 38.55 -15.46 -4.56
C ASP A 649 39.96 -16.09 -4.62
N PRO A 650 41.02 -15.27 -4.80
CA PRO A 650 42.39 -15.76 -4.90
C PRO A 650 42.95 -16.20 -3.55
N ASP A 651 42.42 -15.72 -2.43
CA ASP A 651 42.95 -15.99 -1.10
C ASP A 651 42.25 -17.18 -0.44
N PHE A 652 40.98 -17.42 -0.78
CA PHE A 652 40.17 -18.44 -0.11
C PHE A 652 39.47 -19.42 -1.06
N VAL A 653 39.33 -20.67 -0.59
CA VAL A 653 38.40 -21.66 -1.13
C VAL A 653 37.15 -21.64 -0.24
N ARG A 654 35.97 -21.58 -0.87
CA ARG A 654 34.68 -21.75 -0.18
C ARG A 654 34.06 -23.09 -0.55
N THR A 655 33.66 -23.85 0.46
CA THR A 655 32.99 -25.16 0.27
C THR A 655 31.67 -25.17 1.05
N PRO A 656 30.53 -25.52 0.44
CA PRO A 656 29.25 -25.64 1.14
C PRO A 656 29.35 -26.55 2.36
N VAL A 657 28.60 -26.23 3.41
CA VAL A 657 28.50 -27.06 4.62
C VAL A 657 27.12 -27.69 4.74
N GLY A 658 27.02 -28.76 5.53
CA GLY A 658 25.77 -29.49 5.76
C GLY A 658 24.88 -28.85 6.82
N GLU A 659 23.65 -29.35 6.92
CA GLU A 659 22.68 -28.98 7.95
C GLU A 659 23.20 -29.31 9.36
N GLY A 660 22.69 -28.60 10.37
CA GLY A 660 23.03 -28.82 11.78
C GLY A 660 23.14 -27.55 12.62
N GLU A 661 23.52 -27.70 13.89
CA GLU A 661 23.74 -26.59 14.81
C GLU A 661 25.10 -25.93 14.56
N TYR A 662 25.10 -24.60 14.48
CA TYR A 662 26.28 -23.76 14.39
C TYR A 662 26.34 -22.79 15.56
N THR A 663 27.55 -22.50 16.02
CA THR A 663 27.82 -21.52 17.07
C THR A 663 28.46 -20.29 16.45
N PHE A 664 27.82 -19.14 16.61
CA PHE A 664 28.30 -17.84 16.18
C PHE A 664 28.95 -17.12 17.35
N VAL A 665 30.13 -16.57 17.12
CA VAL A 665 30.90 -15.85 18.12
C VAL A 665 31.26 -14.48 17.56
N LEU A 666 30.60 -13.43 18.07
CA LEU A 666 31.02 -12.06 17.84
C LEU A 666 32.24 -11.77 18.73
N VAL A 667 33.33 -11.35 18.11
CA VAL A 667 34.57 -10.96 18.78
C VAL A 667 34.77 -9.46 18.59
N VAL A 668 34.93 -8.72 19.69
CA VAL A 668 35.21 -7.27 19.71
C VAL A 668 36.45 -7.03 20.57
N GLY A 669 37.63 -7.05 19.95
CA GLY A 669 38.90 -7.20 20.67
C GLY A 669 38.90 -8.47 21.53
N ASP A 670 39.02 -8.34 22.85
CA ASP A 670 39.05 -9.49 23.77
C ASP A 670 37.67 -9.98 24.21
N LYS A 671 36.59 -9.24 23.91
CA LYS A 671 35.23 -9.61 24.32
C LYS A 671 34.61 -10.57 23.31
N LYS A 672 33.90 -11.59 23.81
CA LYS A 672 33.20 -12.60 22.99
C LYS A 672 31.73 -12.69 23.39
N PHE A 673 30.85 -12.73 22.39
CA PHE A 673 29.41 -12.91 22.54
C PHE A 673 28.99 -14.10 21.69
N ILE A 674 28.23 -15.02 22.26
CA ILE A 674 27.98 -16.33 21.68
C ILE A 674 26.48 -16.52 21.47
N GLN A 675 26.11 -16.97 20.28
CA GLN A 675 24.77 -17.42 19.94
C GLN A 675 24.83 -18.73 19.17
N LYS A 676 23.72 -19.45 19.16
CA LYS A 676 23.56 -20.69 18.40
C LYS A 676 22.35 -20.59 17.50
N ALA A 677 22.46 -21.20 16.34
CA ALA A 677 21.35 -21.33 15.40
C ALA A 677 21.54 -22.60 14.56
N SER A 678 20.45 -23.08 13.99
CA SER A 678 20.41 -24.30 13.20
C SER A 678 20.24 -23.98 11.72
N LEU A 679 21.06 -24.61 10.90
CA LEU A 679 20.81 -24.72 9.47
C LEU A 679 19.92 -25.93 9.23
N LEU A 680 18.68 -25.70 8.81
CA LEU A 680 17.65 -26.71 8.64
C LEU A 680 17.62 -27.26 7.21
N ARG A 681 17.21 -28.51 7.08
CA ARG A 681 16.97 -29.14 5.78
C ARG A 681 15.72 -28.55 5.12
N ASP A 682 15.76 -28.40 3.81
CA ASP A 682 14.59 -28.06 3.02
C ASP A 682 13.67 -29.28 2.85
N GLU A 683 12.59 -29.30 3.61
CA GLU A 683 11.54 -30.33 3.56
C GLU A 683 10.29 -29.86 2.79
N TRP A 684 10.33 -28.67 2.16
CA TRP A 684 9.15 -28.02 1.58
C TRP A 684 9.22 -27.89 0.05
N THR A 685 10.40 -27.68 -0.52
CA THR A 685 10.56 -27.58 -1.99
C THR A 685 10.91 -28.90 -2.65
N VAL A 686 11.37 -29.88 -1.86
CA VAL A 686 11.70 -31.23 -2.33
C VAL A 686 10.41 -32.04 -2.46
N ARG A 687 9.71 -31.90 -3.59
CA ARG A 687 8.62 -32.79 -4.01
C ARG A 687 8.87 -33.38 -5.39
#